data_AF-A0A7I7YEY9-F1
#
_entry.id   AF-A0A7I7YEY9-F1
#
_cell.length_a   1.000
_cell.length_b   1.000
_cell.length_c   1.000
_cell.angle_alpha   90.00
_cell.angle_beta   90.00
_cell.angle_gamma   90.00
#
_symmetry.space_group_name_H-M   'P 1'
#
loop_
_entity.id
_entity.type
_entity.pdbx_description
1 polymer ?
#
loop_
_entity_poly.entity_id
_entity_poly.type
_entity_poly.pdbx_seq_one_letter_code
_entity_poly.pdbx_strand_id
1 'polypeptide(L)'
;MWQFQECFKDPYSHRRKRVVIGRDATIFTTEDTEMTNTAHHPAPTIRDALAGLTPLLDMLAAVALRGEVPGPELLARVAQAGPALAEVAPSPNPGEPYSRSILRADDEVEIMLARWRPGHSCAPHDHGGAGGFVIPVEGTFVERRYGWNGEELIVAELANRPEGVPIRVASEDIHDMTAGERGLTLHFYTPPASSMRVFDLQRAEVLELVGNYGAWIPAGDHPRVPFARVAPKTLARPVIWVAHTTHYRGGSAEFAIAADTMARELAAAHPDADVVVSALQHKADFSAALAGFADSGRPLRELHLISHAGMYGPMFGSTDWPEQFSPHEWREMAIPFAVDGRAYFHACRTARWFAPFFAEVFGVVTYGNYNYTTVSARKDRFAWAGRNPTNRRSLYMIAAPGKKSHGLSGSVRKYVGRAAEPMVQCAPAAAHTERSYDRVAELYDRAYTDIRVRADEWEWVAERAARARAALGRPLRVLEIGCGNGALLRALDDNGVIDFGIGADSSAGMLDRARERNRDRNRLRFLKVNGPALDIPDNHVDVVISFLSFRYLDWDPVMAEIRRVLAPGGRLWVVDMVEHPVRVREFGVLARSALAHLWSRRSHPQFAKDLAALTSHPDWQEMLRHNPIRAEHEYRWYFESRFPGAGLKTLTTTMAARVVAFDSGPLPKGRTAPLSYP
;
A
#
# COMPACT_ATOMS: atom_id res chain seq x y z
N MET A 1 -37.16 -13.23 -23.86
CA MET A 1 -36.78 -13.77 -25.18
C MET A 1 -35.31 -13.44 -25.39
N TRP A 2 -34.37 -14.37 -25.33
CA TRP A 2 -34.46 -15.83 -25.45
C TRP A 2 -33.82 -16.57 -24.27
N GLN A 3 -34.35 -17.75 -23.94
CA GLN A 3 -33.71 -18.79 -23.12
C GLN A 3 -33.02 -19.79 -24.05
N PHE A 4 -32.07 -20.59 -23.56
CA PHE A 4 -32.06 -22.04 -23.77
C PHE A 4 -31.21 -22.75 -22.70
N GLN A 5 -31.64 -23.94 -22.28
CA GLN A 5 -30.99 -24.79 -21.28
C GLN A 5 -30.23 -25.98 -21.90
N GLU A 6 -29.26 -26.47 -21.13
CA GLU A 6 -28.71 -27.83 -20.98
C GLU A 6 -29.17 -28.97 -21.93
N CYS A 7 -28.21 -29.81 -22.37
CA CYS A 7 -28.14 -31.22 -21.93
C CYS A 7 -26.85 -31.98 -22.33
N PHE A 8 -26.55 -33.03 -21.56
CA PHE A 8 -25.38 -33.93 -21.65
C PHE A 8 -25.35 -34.85 -22.89
N LYS A 9 -24.15 -35.33 -23.29
CA LYS A 9 -23.77 -36.76 -23.21
C LYS A 9 -22.31 -37.12 -23.55
N ASP A 10 -21.82 -38.11 -22.82
CA ASP A 10 -20.50 -38.77 -22.84
C ASP A 10 -20.49 -40.03 -23.76
N PRO A 11 -19.37 -40.36 -24.45
CA PRO A 11 -19.20 -41.65 -25.12
C PRO A 11 -17.89 -42.42 -24.81
N TYR A 12 -18.02 -43.74 -24.59
CA TYR A 12 -16.98 -44.81 -24.50
C TYR A 12 -16.13 -44.87 -23.21
N SER A 13 -16.47 -45.68 -22.19
CA SER A 13 -16.50 -47.16 -22.11
C SER A 13 -15.14 -47.89 -22.30
N HIS A 14 -14.53 -48.41 -21.21
CA HIS A 14 -14.59 -49.83 -20.80
C HIS A 14 -13.40 -50.36 -19.96
N ARG A 15 -13.76 -51.03 -18.85
CA ARG A 15 -13.14 -52.26 -18.26
C ARG A 15 -11.65 -52.25 -17.86
N ARG A 16 -11.42 -52.44 -16.54
CA ARG A 16 -10.48 -53.46 -16.03
C ARG A 16 -11.14 -54.31 -14.94
N LYS A 17 -10.79 -55.59 -14.87
CA LYS A 17 -11.29 -56.60 -13.91
C LYS A 17 -10.32 -56.76 -12.72
N ARG A 18 -10.85 -57.26 -11.60
CA ARG A 18 -10.18 -57.56 -10.33
C ARG A 18 -9.17 -58.73 -10.39
N VAL A 19 -8.17 -58.67 -9.49
CA VAL A 19 -7.55 -59.77 -8.71
C VAL A 19 -7.22 -59.12 -7.35
N VAL A 20 -7.85 -59.40 -6.19
CA VAL A 20 -8.07 -60.62 -5.37
C VAL A 20 -6.83 -61.14 -4.63
N ILE A 21 -6.75 -60.80 -3.33
CA ILE A 21 -6.07 -61.49 -2.22
C ILE A 21 -7.04 -61.28 -1.02
N GLY A 22 -7.71 -62.28 -0.42
CA GLY A 22 -7.18 -63.27 0.54
C GLY A 22 -7.15 -62.66 1.96
N ARG A 23 -8.20 -62.72 2.81
CA ARG A 23 -8.57 -63.82 3.76
C ARG A 23 -7.38 -64.29 4.62
N ASP A 24 -7.42 -64.38 5.96
CA ASP A 24 -8.48 -64.79 6.93
C ASP A 24 -8.57 -63.84 8.17
N ALA A 25 -9.66 -63.68 8.95
CA ALA A 25 -10.40 -64.59 9.87
C ALA A 25 -9.54 -65.10 11.06
N THR A 26 -9.96 -65.24 12.33
CA THR A 26 -11.26 -65.20 13.08
C THR A 26 -10.92 -64.87 14.58
N ILE A 27 -11.80 -64.54 15.56
CA ILE A 27 -12.72 -65.36 16.40
C ILE A 27 -13.51 -64.40 17.36
N PHE A 28 -14.71 -64.82 17.81
CA PHE A 28 -15.68 -64.09 18.65
C PHE A 28 -15.68 -64.45 20.16
N THR A 29 -16.32 -63.59 20.98
CA THR A 29 -17.09 -63.87 22.25
C THR A 29 -16.32 -64.35 23.50
N THR A 30 -16.63 -63.92 24.74
CA THR A 30 -17.91 -64.13 25.48
C THR A 30 -18.22 -63.12 26.62
N GLU A 31 -19.52 -62.86 26.79
CA GLU A 31 -20.34 -62.70 28.03
C GLU A 31 -20.03 -61.62 29.11
N ASP A 32 -20.86 -60.56 29.07
CA ASP A 32 -21.78 -60.05 30.11
C ASP A 32 -21.44 -60.10 31.61
N THR A 33 -21.50 -58.91 32.25
CA THR A 33 -22.26 -58.73 33.50
C THR A 33 -22.73 -57.27 33.64
N GLU A 34 -24.01 -57.03 33.94
CA GLU A 34 -24.56 -55.68 34.09
C GLU A 34 -24.11 -54.98 35.39
N MET A 35 -23.86 -53.66 35.35
CA MET A 35 -24.50 -52.69 36.27
C MET A 35 -24.31 -51.21 35.88
N THR A 36 -25.43 -50.49 35.81
CA THR A 36 -25.61 -49.05 36.11
C THR A 36 -24.73 -47.99 35.41
N ASN A 37 -25.18 -47.59 34.22
CA ASN A 37 -25.37 -46.19 33.75
C ASN A 37 -24.59 -45.04 34.44
N THR A 38 -23.49 -44.62 33.82
CA THR A 38 -23.20 -43.18 33.61
C THR A 38 -22.71 -42.99 32.18
N ALA A 39 -23.30 -42.04 31.44
CA ALA A 39 -22.99 -41.82 30.03
C ALA A 39 -21.59 -41.18 29.85
N HIS A 40 -20.56 -42.01 29.75
CA HIS A 40 -19.30 -41.62 29.11
C HIS A 40 -19.53 -41.55 27.61
N HIS A 41 -19.56 -40.33 27.04
CA HIS A 41 -19.25 -40.17 25.63
C HIS A 41 -17.81 -40.66 25.41
N PRO A 42 -17.56 -41.61 24.48
CA PRO A 42 -16.20 -41.98 24.15
C PRO A 42 -15.50 -40.76 23.54
N ALA A 43 -14.23 -40.54 23.91
CA ALA A 43 -13.42 -39.54 23.25
C ALA A 43 -13.36 -39.84 21.74
N PRO A 44 -13.47 -38.83 20.86
CA PRO A 44 -13.42 -39.05 19.42
C PRO A 44 -12.09 -39.70 19.05
N THR A 45 -12.12 -40.65 18.10
CA THR A 45 -10.88 -41.25 17.60
C THR A 45 -10.16 -40.25 16.70
N ILE A 46 -8.85 -40.45 16.47
CA ILE A 46 -8.03 -39.64 15.54
C ILE A 46 -8.68 -39.52 14.14
N ARG A 47 -9.46 -40.52 13.70
CA ARG A 47 -10.22 -40.45 12.44
C ARG A 47 -11.41 -39.49 12.49
N ASP A 48 -12.10 -39.41 13.61
CA ASP A 48 -13.27 -38.55 13.79
C ASP A 48 -12.85 -37.07 13.86
N ALA A 49 -11.71 -36.78 14.50
CA ALA A 49 -11.10 -35.45 14.54
C ALA A 49 -10.78 -34.92 13.14
N LEU A 50 -10.22 -35.76 12.25
CA LEU A 50 -9.91 -35.40 10.86
C LEU A 50 -11.16 -35.25 9.99
N ALA A 51 -12.19 -36.08 10.19
CA ALA A 51 -13.44 -36.00 9.43
C ALA A 51 -14.18 -34.66 9.63
N GLY A 52 -14.10 -34.07 10.83
CA GLY A 52 -14.62 -32.73 11.10
C GLY A 52 -13.86 -31.60 10.39
N LEU A 53 -12.62 -31.85 9.97
CA LEU A 53 -11.74 -30.86 9.35
C LEU A 53 -11.78 -30.89 7.81
N THR A 54 -12.28 -31.95 7.18
CA THR A 54 -12.32 -32.09 5.71
C THR A 54 -12.89 -30.84 5.01
N PRO A 55 -14.04 -30.26 5.40
CA PRO A 55 -14.56 -29.06 4.73
C PRO A 55 -13.65 -27.83 4.86
N LEU A 56 -12.87 -27.72 5.95
CA LEU A 56 -11.89 -26.65 6.12
C LEU A 56 -10.70 -26.85 5.17
N LEU A 57 -10.17 -28.07 5.11
CA LEU A 57 -9.07 -28.43 4.23
C LEU A 57 -9.44 -28.25 2.75
N ASP A 58 -10.68 -28.58 2.36
CA ASP A 58 -11.17 -28.41 0.98
C ASP A 58 -11.20 -26.94 0.53
N MET A 59 -11.66 -26.01 1.39
CA MET A 59 -11.65 -24.58 1.04
C MET A 59 -10.23 -24.01 0.98
N LEU A 60 -9.33 -24.48 1.85
CA LEU A 60 -7.93 -24.05 1.83
C LEU A 60 -7.18 -24.60 0.60
N ALA A 61 -7.46 -25.84 0.20
CA ALA A 61 -6.99 -26.40 -1.07
C ALA A 61 -7.49 -25.58 -2.26
N ALA A 62 -8.78 -25.21 -2.29
CA ALA A 62 -9.32 -24.37 -3.35
C ALA A 62 -8.66 -22.98 -3.42
N VAL A 63 -8.18 -22.42 -2.30
CA VAL A 63 -7.37 -21.19 -2.27
C VAL A 63 -5.98 -21.44 -2.86
N ALA A 64 -5.32 -22.54 -2.46
CA ALA A 64 -3.99 -22.89 -2.97
C ALA A 64 -4.01 -23.07 -4.50
N LEU A 65 -5.01 -23.78 -5.03
CA LEU A 65 -5.19 -24.01 -6.48
C LEU A 65 -5.40 -22.74 -7.32
N ARG A 66 -5.74 -21.60 -6.69
CA ARG A 66 -5.78 -20.28 -7.36
C ARG A 66 -4.47 -19.48 -7.26
N GLY A 67 -3.45 -20.02 -6.59
CA GLY A 67 -2.19 -19.31 -6.30
C GLY A 67 -2.32 -18.19 -5.25
N GLU A 68 -3.41 -18.21 -4.47
CA GLU A 68 -3.78 -17.24 -3.45
C GLU A 68 -3.34 -17.68 -2.03
N VAL A 69 -3.48 -16.78 -1.05
CA VAL A 69 -3.34 -17.09 0.39
C VAL A 69 -4.69 -16.92 1.11
N PRO A 70 -4.97 -17.67 2.19
CA PRO A 70 -6.27 -17.65 2.85
C PRO A 70 -6.54 -16.32 3.56
N GLY A 71 -7.77 -15.82 3.40
CA GLY A 71 -8.24 -14.60 4.06
C GLY A 71 -8.59 -14.80 5.56
N PRO A 72 -8.86 -13.70 6.30
CA PRO A 72 -9.00 -13.71 7.75
C PRO A 72 -10.05 -14.69 8.31
N GLU A 73 -11.17 -14.90 7.60
CA GLU A 73 -12.23 -15.83 8.03
C GLU A 73 -11.78 -17.30 8.02
N LEU A 74 -11.00 -17.70 7.00
CA LEU A 74 -10.43 -19.05 6.93
C LEU A 74 -9.31 -19.23 7.95
N LEU A 75 -8.47 -18.21 8.15
CA LEU A 75 -7.42 -18.21 9.18
C LEU A 75 -7.99 -18.36 10.60
N ALA A 76 -9.10 -17.66 10.91
CA ALA A 76 -9.80 -17.80 12.18
C ALA A 76 -10.33 -19.24 12.40
N ARG A 77 -10.78 -19.91 11.33
CA ARG A 77 -11.20 -21.32 11.38
C ARG A 77 -10.02 -22.29 11.53
N VAL A 78 -8.86 -21.98 10.94
CA VAL A 78 -7.61 -22.75 11.18
C VAL A 78 -7.16 -22.62 12.63
N ALA A 79 -7.22 -21.42 13.22
CA ALA A 79 -6.92 -21.22 14.63
C ALA A 79 -7.85 -22.02 15.56
N GLN A 80 -9.16 -22.06 15.25
CA GLN A 80 -10.13 -22.91 15.96
C GLN A 80 -9.85 -24.41 15.81
N ALA A 81 -9.35 -24.84 14.64
CA ALA A 81 -8.94 -26.22 14.37
C ALA A 81 -7.57 -26.59 15.00
N GLY A 82 -6.80 -25.61 15.48
CA GLY A 82 -5.44 -25.78 15.98
C GLY A 82 -5.25 -26.94 16.96
N PRO A 83 -6.08 -27.09 18.02
CA PRO A 83 -5.95 -28.20 18.96
C PRO A 83 -6.15 -29.59 18.32
N ALA A 84 -7.11 -29.73 17.40
CA ALA A 84 -7.37 -30.99 16.70
C ALA A 84 -6.25 -31.33 15.70
N LEU A 85 -5.71 -30.32 15.00
CA LEU A 85 -4.50 -30.48 14.19
C LEU A 85 -3.30 -30.87 15.06
N ALA A 86 -3.13 -30.25 16.23
CA ALA A 86 -2.05 -30.58 17.15
C ALA A 86 -2.12 -32.04 17.64
N GLU A 87 -3.30 -32.56 17.98
CA GLU A 87 -3.49 -33.94 18.45
C GLU A 87 -3.06 -34.99 17.42
N VAL A 88 -3.28 -34.73 16.13
CA VAL A 88 -2.94 -35.68 15.05
C VAL A 88 -1.51 -35.54 14.51
N ALA A 89 -0.75 -34.53 14.97
CA ALA A 89 0.63 -34.30 14.53
C ALA A 89 1.65 -35.03 15.45
N PRO A 90 2.32 -36.09 14.97
CA PRO A 90 3.26 -36.88 15.76
C PRO A 90 4.54 -36.08 16.08
N SER A 91 5.30 -36.52 17.07
CA SER A 91 6.63 -35.94 17.36
C SER A 91 7.66 -36.24 16.26
N PRO A 92 8.64 -35.36 15.99
CA PRO A 92 9.71 -35.62 15.02
C PRO A 92 10.61 -36.78 15.44
N ASN A 93 11.10 -37.58 14.48
CA ASN A 93 12.06 -38.64 14.78
C ASN A 93 13.41 -38.04 15.27
N PRO A 94 14.28 -38.84 15.91
CA PRO A 94 15.63 -38.39 16.27
C PRO A 94 16.40 -37.87 15.05
N GLY A 95 16.96 -36.67 15.16
CA GLY A 95 17.67 -36.00 14.05
C GLY A 95 16.80 -35.16 13.12
N GLU A 96 15.48 -35.32 13.14
CA GLU A 96 14.56 -34.53 12.32
C GLU A 96 14.15 -33.22 13.02
N PRO A 97 14.10 -32.09 12.29
CA PRO A 97 13.64 -30.80 12.82
C PRO A 97 12.12 -30.73 12.95
N TYR A 98 11.37 -31.46 12.14
CA TYR A 98 9.91 -31.56 12.21
C TYR A 98 9.41 -32.94 11.74
N SER A 99 8.22 -33.36 12.17
CA SER A 99 7.55 -34.56 11.66
C SER A 99 6.73 -34.25 10.42
N ARG A 100 6.64 -35.17 9.45
CA ARG A 100 5.84 -35.00 8.23
C ARG A 100 4.56 -35.83 8.31
N SER A 101 3.39 -35.20 8.20
CA SER A 101 2.08 -35.90 8.18
C SER A 101 1.22 -35.42 7.01
N ILE A 102 1.12 -36.24 5.97
CA ILE A 102 0.25 -35.96 4.82
C ILE A 102 -1.21 -36.19 5.24
N LEU A 103 -2.01 -35.13 5.21
CA LEU A 103 -3.44 -35.16 5.52
C LEU A 103 -4.28 -35.51 4.26
N ARG A 104 -3.83 -35.04 3.09
CA ARG A 104 -4.41 -35.29 1.77
C ARG A 104 -3.31 -35.16 0.72
N ALA A 105 -3.32 -36.04 -0.27
CA ALA A 105 -2.56 -35.89 -1.51
C ALA A 105 -3.39 -36.48 -2.64
N ASP A 106 -3.57 -35.72 -3.72
CA ASP A 106 -4.19 -36.12 -4.98
C ASP A 106 -3.42 -35.48 -6.15
N ASP A 107 -3.93 -35.55 -7.38
CA ASP A 107 -3.23 -35.04 -8.57
C ASP A 107 -3.10 -33.49 -8.59
N GLU A 108 -3.87 -32.77 -7.77
CA GLU A 108 -3.92 -31.30 -7.76
C GLU A 108 -3.23 -30.67 -6.54
N VAL A 109 -3.33 -31.27 -5.36
CA VAL A 109 -2.83 -30.67 -4.10
C VAL A 109 -2.25 -31.69 -3.12
N GLU A 110 -1.14 -31.32 -2.47
CA GLU A 110 -0.69 -31.94 -1.22
C GLU A 110 -0.99 -31.03 -0.02
N ILE A 111 -1.65 -31.60 1.00
CA ILE A 111 -1.88 -30.98 2.30
C ILE A 111 -1.04 -31.72 3.33
N MET A 112 -0.10 -31.02 3.94
CA MET A 112 0.85 -31.56 4.91
C MET A 112 0.78 -30.80 6.23
N LEU A 113 0.78 -31.54 7.34
CA LEU A 113 0.95 -31.00 8.68
C LEU A 113 2.36 -31.32 9.19
N ALA A 114 3.02 -30.34 9.80
CA ALA A 114 4.36 -30.49 10.36
C ALA A 114 4.45 -29.96 11.80
N ARG A 115 4.79 -30.85 12.74
CA ARG A 115 5.11 -30.48 14.14
C ARG A 115 6.60 -30.32 14.28
N TRP A 116 7.06 -29.19 14.79
CA TRP A 116 8.47 -28.83 14.87
C TRP A 116 9.07 -29.10 16.24
N ARG A 117 10.37 -29.39 16.25
CA ARG A 117 11.20 -29.44 17.44
C ARG A 117 11.58 -28.00 17.84
N PRO A 118 11.39 -27.59 19.11
CA PRO A 118 11.68 -26.22 19.53
C PRO A 118 13.12 -25.78 19.19
N GLY A 119 13.26 -24.55 18.69
CA GLY A 119 14.56 -23.96 18.33
C GLY A 119 15.28 -24.61 17.15
N HIS A 120 14.68 -25.59 16.45
CA HIS A 120 15.32 -26.26 15.31
C HIS A 120 14.91 -25.66 13.97
N SER A 121 15.86 -25.66 13.04
CA SER A 121 15.69 -25.22 11.66
C SER A 121 15.54 -26.42 10.73
N CYS A 122 14.71 -26.29 9.69
CA CYS A 122 14.87 -27.11 8.49
C CYS A 122 16.14 -26.67 7.72
N ALA A 123 16.62 -27.50 6.80
CA ALA A 123 17.66 -27.08 5.86
C ALA A 123 17.05 -26.19 4.77
N PRO A 124 17.82 -25.28 4.14
CA PRO A 124 17.32 -24.52 2.99
C PRO A 124 16.89 -25.48 1.89
N HIS A 125 15.71 -25.27 1.35
CA HIS A 125 15.11 -26.17 0.36
C HIS A 125 14.20 -25.42 -0.60
N ASP A 126 13.99 -26.02 -1.78
CA ASP A 126 12.91 -25.63 -2.68
C ASP A 126 11.72 -26.59 -2.59
N HIS A 127 10.74 -26.37 -3.47
CA HIS A 127 9.46 -27.07 -3.48
C HIS A 127 9.24 -27.89 -4.75
N GLY A 128 10.31 -28.24 -5.50
CA GLY A 128 10.18 -29.06 -6.71
C GLY A 128 9.34 -28.44 -7.84
N GLY A 129 9.18 -27.11 -7.85
CA GLY A 129 8.28 -26.40 -8.75
C GLY A 129 6.83 -26.25 -8.25
N ALA A 130 6.49 -26.80 -7.08
CA ALA A 130 5.21 -26.55 -6.43
C ALA A 130 5.16 -25.13 -5.82
N GLY A 131 4.05 -24.42 -6.03
CA GLY A 131 3.71 -23.20 -5.29
C GLY A 131 2.70 -23.50 -4.17
N GLY A 132 2.33 -22.48 -3.41
CA GLY A 132 1.24 -22.56 -2.44
C GLY A 132 1.45 -21.68 -1.21
N PHE A 133 1.16 -22.21 -0.02
CA PHE A 133 1.34 -21.49 1.24
C PHE A 133 1.51 -22.38 2.46
N VAL A 134 2.07 -21.80 3.52
CA VAL A 134 2.26 -22.40 4.85
C VAL A 134 1.57 -21.54 5.90
N ILE A 135 0.75 -22.13 6.76
CA ILE A 135 0.13 -21.44 7.90
C ILE A 135 0.84 -21.90 9.18
N PRO A 136 1.51 -21.01 9.93
CA PRO A 136 1.88 -21.26 11.33
C PRO A 136 0.60 -21.40 12.17
N VAL A 137 0.30 -22.62 12.60
CA VAL A 137 -0.88 -22.96 13.42
C VAL A 137 -0.58 -22.78 14.90
N GLU A 138 0.66 -23.05 15.32
CA GLU A 138 1.13 -22.87 16.69
C GLU A 138 2.56 -22.30 16.67
N GLY A 139 2.80 -21.25 17.44
CA GLY A 139 4.12 -20.66 17.65
C GLY A 139 4.57 -19.68 16.56
N THR A 140 5.77 -19.14 16.76
CA THR A 140 6.43 -18.20 15.85
C THR A 140 7.60 -18.87 15.13
N PHE A 141 7.87 -18.40 13.92
CA PHE A 141 8.95 -18.92 13.08
C PHE A 141 9.85 -17.79 12.59
N VAL A 142 11.13 -18.10 12.38
CA VAL A 142 12.06 -17.25 11.63
C VAL A 142 12.27 -17.89 10.27
N GLU A 143 11.88 -17.20 9.19
CA GLU A 143 12.12 -17.64 7.81
C GLU A 143 13.34 -16.90 7.23
N ARG A 144 14.20 -17.63 6.53
CA ARG A 144 15.25 -17.07 5.66
C ARG A 144 14.98 -17.48 4.23
N ARG A 145 14.85 -16.51 3.32
CA ARG A 145 14.81 -16.77 1.87
C ARG A 145 16.17 -16.56 1.26
N TYR A 146 16.47 -17.38 0.27
CA TYR A 146 17.79 -17.44 -0.34
C TYR A 146 17.74 -17.05 -1.82
N GLY A 147 18.79 -16.38 -2.27
CA GLY A 147 19.02 -16.02 -3.67
C GLY A 147 20.44 -16.40 -4.11
N TRP A 148 20.61 -16.58 -5.41
CA TRP A 148 21.91 -16.91 -6.00
C TRP A 148 22.77 -15.64 -6.21
N ASN A 149 23.99 -15.67 -5.72
CA ASN A 149 25.04 -14.69 -6.00
C ASN A 149 26.20 -15.40 -6.70
N GLY A 150 26.17 -15.47 -8.03
CA GLY A 150 27.05 -16.34 -8.79
C GLY A 150 26.77 -17.81 -8.47
N GLU A 151 27.78 -18.53 -7.98
CA GLU A 151 27.67 -19.94 -7.58
C GLU A 151 27.36 -20.13 -6.07
N GLU A 152 27.23 -19.04 -5.31
CA GLU A 152 26.91 -19.07 -3.87
C GLU A 152 25.43 -18.79 -3.61
N LEU A 153 24.89 -19.40 -2.55
CA LEU A 153 23.51 -19.21 -2.11
C LEU A 153 23.49 -18.32 -0.86
N ILE A 154 22.98 -17.09 -0.99
CA ILE A 154 23.00 -16.05 0.07
C ILE A 154 21.61 -15.75 0.61
N VAL A 155 21.50 -15.28 1.85
CA VAL A 155 20.21 -14.84 2.43
C VAL A 155 19.78 -13.53 1.78
N ALA A 156 18.63 -13.55 1.11
CA ALA A 156 18.00 -12.39 0.45
C ALA A 156 16.91 -11.73 1.32
N GLU A 157 16.19 -12.51 2.14
CA GLU A 157 15.19 -12.02 3.11
C GLU A 157 15.37 -12.74 4.45
N LEU A 158 15.17 -12.03 5.55
CA LEU A 158 15.03 -12.57 6.90
C LEU A 158 13.75 -12.01 7.51
N ALA A 159 12.82 -12.89 7.89
CA ALA A 159 11.50 -12.47 8.39
C ALA A 159 11.06 -13.27 9.62
N ASN A 160 10.40 -12.58 10.55
CA ASN A 160 9.65 -13.22 11.62
C ASN A 160 8.22 -13.49 11.12
N ARG A 161 7.77 -14.74 11.22
CA ARG A 161 6.45 -15.20 10.79
C ARG A 161 5.60 -15.53 12.03
N PRO A 162 4.57 -14.72 12.34
CA PRO A 162 3.71 -14.94 13.51
C PRO A 162 2.77 -16.14 13.34
N GLU A 163 2.26 -16.64 14.47
CA GLU A 163 1.11 -17.55 14.52
C GLU A 163 -0.09 -16.95 13.75
N GLY A 164 -0.79 -17.78 12.97
CA GLY A 164 -1.97 -17.40 12.20
C GLY A 164 -1.73 -16.58 10.94
N VAL A 165 -0.49 -16.20 10.59
CA VAL A 165 -0.18 -15.40 9.39
C VAL A 165 0.35 -16.30 8.27
N PRO A 166 -0.34 -16.44 7.12
CA PRO A 166 0.09 -17.33 6.05
C PRO A 166 1.35 -16.81 5.35
N ILE A 167 2.27 -17.73 5.09
CA ILE A 167 3.52 -17.52 4.34
C ILE A 167 3.25 -18.02 2.92
N ARG A 168 3.32 -17.14 1.91
CA ARG A 168 3.21 -17.54 0.50
C ARG A 168 4.49 -18.26 0.07
N VAL A 169 4.37 -19.32 -0.73
CA VAL A 169 5.49 -20.04 -1.32
C VAL A 169 5.36 -20.02 -2.84
N ALA A 170 6.38 -19.53 -3.52
CA ALA A 170 6.53 -19.61 -4.97
C ALA A 170 7.31 -20.87 -5.38
N SER A 171 7.16 -21.28 -6.64
CA SER A 171 7.83 -22.48 -7.22
C SER A 171 9.37 -22.42 -7.17
N GLU A 172 9.89 -21.20 -7.14
CA GLU A 172 11.30 -20.84 -7.17
C GLU A 172 11.86 -20.40 -5.81
N ASP A 173 11.01 -20.31 -4.76
CA ASP A 173 11.45 -19.95 -3.41
C ASP A 173 12.38 -21.03 -2.86
N ILE A 174 13.62 -20.64 -2.52
CA ILE A 174 14.53 -21.43 -1.68
C ILE A 174 14.50 -20.82 -0.29
N HIS A 175 14.07 -21.57 0.72
CA HIS A 175 13.98 -21.04 2.09
C HIS A 175 14.32 -22.04 3.19
N ASP A 176 14.62 -21.55 4.39
CA ASP A 176 14.48 -22.31 5.63
C ASP A 176 13.61 -21.60 6.65
N MET A 177 13.11 -22.39 7.60
CA MET A 177 12.29 -21.95 8.72
C MET A 177 12.86 -22.54 10.01
N THR A 178 12.92 -21.71 11.05
CA THR A 178 13.32 -22.09 12.41
C THR A 178 12.13 -21.89 13.34
N ALA A 179 11.74 -22.92 14.09
CA ALA A 179 10.66 -22.84 15.08
C ALA A 179 11.13 -22.16 16.39
N GLY A 180 10.23 -21.41 17.04
CA GLY A 180 10.41 -20.89 18.40
C GLY A 180 10.28 -21.98 19.47
N GLU A 181 9.69 -21.64 20.62
CA GLU A 181 9.47 -22.58 21.73
C GLU A 181 8.43 -23.67 21.44
N ARG A 182 7.50 -23.39 20.52
CA ARG A 182 6.47 -24.30 20.02
C ARG A 182 6.36 -24.10 18.51
N GLY A 183 5.91 -25.12 17.79
CA GLY A 183 5.83 -25.05 16.34
C GLY A 183 4.91 -26.12 15.74
N LEU A 184 3.85 -25.66 15.08
CA LEU A 184 2.99 -26.48 14.22
C LEU A 184 2.68 -25.67 12.95
N THR A 185 2.89 -26.25 11.78
CA THR A 185 2.59 -25.61 10.49
C THR A 185 1.72 -26.51 9.61
N LEU A 186 0.77 -25.89 8.89
CA LEU A 186 -0.08 -26.55 7.91
C LEU A 186 0.26 -26.00 6.52
N HIS A 187 0.69 -26.89 5.62
CA HIS A 187 1.23 -26.58 4.31
C HIS A 187 0.27 -27.05 3.22
N PHE A 188 0.19 -26.27 2.15
CA PHE A 188 -0.55 -26.58 0.93
C PHE A 188 0.38 -26.37 -0.26
N TYR A 189 0.60 -27.41 -1.05
CA TYR A 189 1.48 -27.39 -2.22
C TYR A 189 0.72 -27.83 -3.48
N THR A 190 0.86 -27.06 -4.56
CA THR A 190 0.17 -27.23 -5.84
C THR A 190 1.13 -26.97 -7.03
N PRO A 191 1.26 -27.90 -7.99
CA PRO A 191 0.89 -29.32 -7.86
C PRO A 191 1.69 -30.00 -6.72
N PRO A 192 1.37 -31.24 -6.32
CA PRO A 192 2.21 -31.99 -5.39
C PRO A 192 3.66 -32.10 -5.89
N ALA A 193 4.62 -31.83 -5.01
CA ALA A 193 6.04 -31.91 -5.35
C ALA A 193 6.49 -33.38 -5.48
N SER A 194 7.00 -33.77 -6.66
CA SER A 194 7.51 -35.13 -6.89
C SER A 194 8.95 -35.33 -6.38
N SER A 195 9.73 -34.26 -6.35
CA SER A 195 11.01 -34.16 -5.67
C SER A 195 11.18 -32.78 -5.03
N MET A 196 12.18 -32.61 -4.17
CA MET A 196 12.63 -31.30 -3.70
C MET A 196 14.16 -31.29 -3.61
N ARG A 197 14.75 -30.10 -3.71
CA ARG A 197 16.18 -29.91 -3.55
C ARG A 197 16.47 -29.32 -2.16
N VAL A 198 17.36 -29.98 -1.42
CA VAL A 198 17.86 -29.54 -0.10
C VAL A 198 19.31 -29.09 -0.23
N PHE A 199 19.62 -27.89 0.25
CA PHE A 199 20.90 -27.20 0.03
C PHE A 199 21.80 -27.28 1.29
N ASP A 200 22.89 -28.04 1.19
CA ASP A 200 23.94 -28.16 2.20
C ASP A 200 24.90 -26.96 2.09
N LEU A 201 24.55 -25.86 2.78
CA LEU A 201 25.34 -24.62 2.79
C LEU A 201 26.78 -24.81 3.27
N GLN A 202 27.07 -25.82 4.10
CA GLN A 202 28.41 -26.07 4.61
C GLN A 202 29.35 -26.68 3.57
N ARG A 203 28.79 -27.41 2.59
CA ARG A 203 29.55 -28.06 1.50
C ARG A 203 29.37 -27.38 0.14
N ALA A 204 28.44 -26.42 0.03
CA ALA A 204 27.99 -25.85 -1.25
C ALA A 204 27.51 -26.93 -2.23
N GLU A 205 26.70 -27.87 -1.71
CA GLU A 205 26.14 -28.99 -2.45
C GLU A 205 24.62 -29.07 -2.27
N VAL A 206 23.90 -29.48 -3.31
CA VAL A 206 22.46 -29.75 -3.26
C VAL A 206 22.20 -31.25 -3.34
N LEU A 207 21.20 -31.71 -2.60
CA LEU A 207 20.68 -33.07 -2.62
C LEU A 207 19.26 -33.04 -3.20
N GLU A 208 18.97 -33.87 -4.20
CA GLU A 208 17.60 -34.06 -4.69
C GLU A 208 16.96 -35.24 -3.94
N LEU A 209 15.83 -34.98 -3.28
CA LEU A 209 15.08 -35.94 -2.48
C LEU A 209 13.75 -36.21 -3.19
N VAL A 210 13.47 -37.46 -3.56
CA VAL A 210 12.34 -37.86 -4.43
C VAL A 210 11.28 -38.63 -3.64
N GLY A 211 10.04 -38.13 -3.60
CA GLY A 211 8.96 -38.70 -2.78
C GLY A 211 8.90 -38.13 -1.35
N ASN A 212 8.36 -38.90 -0.40
CA ASN A 212 7.97 -38.42 0.93
C ASN A 212 9.14 -38.22 1.91
N TYR A 213 10.05 -37.32 1.56
CA TYR A 213 11.13 -36.84 2.43
C TYR A 213 10.75 -35.50 3.10
N GLY A 214 11.51 -35.07 4.10
CA GLY A 214 11.41 -33.75 4.71
C GLY A 214 12.65 -32.89 4.46
N ALA A 215 12.53 -31.59 4.73
CA ALA A 215 13.56 -30.58 4.44
C ALA A 215 14.71 -30.61 5.45
N TRP A 216 15.52 -31.66 5.41
CA TRP A 216 16.75 -31.78 6.20
C TRP A 216 17.77 -32.60 5.42
N ILE A 217 19.06 -32.46 5.78
CA ILE A 217 20.13 -33.25 5.18
C ILE A 217 20.03 -34.68 5.73
N PRO A 218 19.73 -35.70 4.91
CA PRO A 218 19.58 -37.06 5.40
C PRO A 218 20.92 -37.68 5.83
N ALA A 219 20.86 -38.63 6.76
CA ALA A 219 22.02 -39.41 7.20
C ALA A 219 22.25 -40.60 6.26
N GLY A 220 23.38 -40.60 5.55
CA GLY A 220 23.75 -41.65 4.60
C GLY A 220 24.55 -41.10 3.42
N ASP A 221 24.82 -41.96 2.45
CA ASP A 221 25.38 -41.53 1.16
C ASP A 221 24.22 -41.26 0.19
N HIS A 222 24.13 -40.02 -0.29
CA HIS A 222 23.06 -39.53 -1.14
C HIS A 222 23.67 -38.72 -2.31
N PRO A 223 23.14 -38.82 -3.54
CA PRO A 223 23.63 -38.05 -4.67
C PRO A 223 23.67 -36.55 -4.37
N ARG A 224 24.88 -35.98 -4.48
CA ARG A 224 25.18 -34.57 -4.23
C ARG A 224 25.64 -33.90 -5.51
N VAL A 225 25.14 -32.69 -5.74
CA VAL A 225 25.49 -31.86 -6.91
C VAL A 225 26.06 -30.54 -6.41
N PRO A 226 27.30 -30.15 -6.77
CA PRO A 226 27.86 -28.86 -6.37
C PRO A 226 27.00 -27.69 -6.86
N PHE A 227 26.89 -26.62 -6.05
CA PHE A 227 26.14 -25.41 -6.37
C PHE A 227 26.51 -24.84 -7.75
N ALA A 228 27.80 -24.83 -8.11
CA ALA A 228 28.31 -24.45 -9.45
C ALA A 228 27.62 -25.13 -10.66
N ARG A 229 26.98 -26.29 -10.45
CA ARG A 229 26.24 -27.00 -11.52
C ARG A 229 24.74 -26.64 -11.57
N VAL A 230 24.15 -26.20 -10.46
CA VAL A 230 22.71 -25.92 -10.31
C VAL A 230 22.38 -24.43 -10.16
N ALA A 231 23.36 -23.60 -9.84
CA ALA A 231 23.26 -22.15 -9.87
C ALA A 231 22.81 -21.69 -11.27
N PRO A 232 21.93 -20.67 -11.38
CA PRO A 232 21.45 -20.15 -12.65
C PRO A 232 22.62 -19.72 -13.55
N LYS A 233 22.91 -20.54 -14.56
CA LYS A 233 23.91 -20.20 -15.58
C LYS A 233 23.33 -19.05 -16.40
N THR A 234 24.10 -17.96 -16.48
CA THR A 234 23.65 -16.59 -16.75
C THR A 234 22.64 -16.04 -15.74
N LEU A 235 23.15 -15.24 -14.79
CA LEU A 235 22.42 -14.05 -14.34
C LEU A 235 22.12 -13.20 -15.58
N ALA A 236 20.87 -13.23 -16.04
CA ALA A 236 20.43 -12.33 -17.09
C ALA A 236 20.65 -10.89 -16.58
N ARG A 237 21.34 -10.06 -17.37
CA ARG A 237 21.75 -8.72 -16.95
C ARG A 237 20.56 -7.95 -16.37
N PRO A 238 20.74 -7.21 -15.26
CA PRO A 238 19.68 -6.38 -14.74
C PRO A 238 19.25 -5.34 -15.78
N VAL A 239 17.98 -4.97 -15.75
CA VAL A 239 17.40 -4.01 -16.71
C VAL A 239 17.45 -2.60 -16.13
N ILE A 240 17.82 -1.63 -16.98
CA ILE A 240 17.57 -0.21 -16.78
C ILE A 240 16.46 0.17 -17.76
N TRP A 241 15.27 0.48 -17.26
CA TRP A 241 14.10 0.76 -18.09
C TRP A 241 13.88 2.26 -18.21
N VAL A 242 13.98 2.78 -19.44
CA VAL A 242 13.73 4.19 -19.79
C VAL A 242 12.41 4.29 -20.53
N ALA A 243 11.33 4.48 -19.78
CA ALA A 243 9.99 4.71 -20.29
C ALA A 243 9.73 6.19 -20.59
N HIS A 244 8.94 6.47 -21.63
CA HIS A 244 8.42 7.81 -21.88
C HIS A 244 6.98 7.80 -22.41
N THR A 245 6.19 8.83 -22.10
CA THR A 245 4.80 8.89 -22.60
C THR A 245 4.70 9.56 -23.98
N THR A 246 4.05 8.88 -24.92
CA THR A 246 3.95 9.28 -26.34
C THR A 246 2.82 10.27 -26.61
N HIS A 247 1.77 10.19 -25.81
CA HIS A 247 0.58 11.01 -25.93
C HIS A 247 0.14 11.47 -24.53
N TYR A 248 -0.22 12.74 -24.42
CA TYR A 248 -0.96 13.35 -23.30
C TYR A 248 -1.23 14.82 -23.64
N ARG A 249 -0.16 15.63 -23.68
CA ARG A 249 -0.14 17.03 -24.11
C ARG A 249 1.23 17.37 -24.71
N GLY A 250 1.36 18.53 -25.36
CA GLY A 250 2.59 18.97 -26.03
C GLY A 250 3.88 18.76 -25.20
N GLY A 251 4.92 18.25 -25.86
CA GLY A 251 6.21 17.84 -25.29
C GLY A 251 6.56 16.36 -25.48
N SER A 252 5.59 15.51 -25.82
CA SER A 252 5.82 14.05 -25.92
C SER A 252 6.76 13.61 -27.05
N ALA A 253 6.85 14.37 -28.15
CA ALA A 253 7.82 14.09 -29.21
C ALA A 253 9.27 14.36 -28.75
N GLU A 254 9.46 15.41 -27.95
CA GLU A 254 10.74 15.71 -27.31
C GLU A 254 11.08 14.71 -26.18
N PHE A 255 10.08 14.09 -25.55
CA PHE A 255 10.30 13.04 -24.54
C PHE A 255 10.95 11.79 -25.12
N ALA A 256 10.57 11.37 -26.34
CA ALA A 256 11.22 10.26 -27.03
C ALA A 256 12.73 10.50 -27.22
N ILE A 257 13.10 11.68 -27.72
CA ILE A 257 14.51 12.05 -27.92
C ILE A 257 15.25 12.19 -26.58
N ALA A 258 14.58 12.67 -25.53
CA ALA A 258 15.16 12.71 -24.19
C ALA A 258 15.37 11.31 -23.60
N ALA A 259 14.46 10.36 -23.85
CA ALA A 259 14.60 8.95 -23.49
C ALA A 259 15.76 8.30 -24.25
N ASP A 260 15.84 8.47 -25.57
CA ASP A 260 16.96 7.98 -26.39
C ASP A 260 18.31 8.56 -25.96
N THR A 261 18.33 9.83 -25.56
CA THR A 261 19.54 10.50 -25.04
C THR A 261 19.98 9.88 -23.72
N MET A 262 19.03 9.74 -22.80
CA MET A 262 19.23 9.14 -21.48
C MET A 262 19.67 7.68 -21.60
N ALA A 263 19.04 6.90 -22.47
CA ALA A 263 19.35 5.49 -22.67
C ALA A 263 20.78 5.28 -23.19
N ARG A 264 21.25 6.12 -24.13
CA ARG A 264 22.65 6.07 -24.59
C ARG A 264 23.65 6.47 -23.50
N GLU A 265 23.34 7.48 -22.68
CA GLU A 265 24.21 7.88 -21.57
C GLU A 265 24.25 6.81 -20.47
N LEU A 266 23.11 6.17 -20.15
CA LEU A 266 23.02 5.07 -19.18
C LEU A 266 23.72 3.81 -19.69
N ALA A 267 23.55 3.42 -20.96
CA ALA A 267 24.20 2.24 -21.53
C ALA A 267 25.74 2.37 -21.57
N ALA A 268 26.26 3.60 -21.72
CA ALA A 268 27.68 3.89 -21.64
C ALA A 268 28.22 3.90 -20.18
N ALA A 269 27.37 4.20 -19.19
CA ALA A 269 27.72 4.23 -17.77
C ALA A 269 27.54 2.88 -17.07
N HIS A 270 26.62 2.04 -17.56
CA HIS A 270 26.23 0.76 -16.95
C HIS A 270 26.45 -0.41 -17.93
N PRO A 271 27.73 -0.74 -18.24
CA PRO A 271 28.13 -1.88 -19.05
C PRO A 271 28.01 -3.23 -18.30
N ASP A 272 27.32 -3.23 -17.17
CA ASP A 272 26.85 -4.37 -16.39
C ASP A 272 25.34 -4.65 -16.63
N ALA A 273 24.58 -3.67 -17.14
CA ALA A 273 23.13 -3.74 -17.37
C ALA A 273 22.76 -3.73 -18.86
N ASP A 274 21.50 -4.07 -19.17
CA ASP A 274 20.89 -3.73 -20.47
C ASP A 274 19.90 -2.59 -20.30
N VAL A 275 19.94 -1.62 -21.23
CA VAL A 275 19.02 -0.48 -21.23
C VAL A 275 17.89 -0.71 -22.23
N VAL A 276 16.65 -0.70 -21.74
CA VAL A 276 15.43 -0.88 -22.55
C VAL A 276 14.67 0.44 -22.61
N VAL A 277 14.31 0.89 -23.82
CA VAL A 277 13.46 2.07 -24.01
C VAL A 277 12.04 1.63 -24.33
N SER A 278 11.03 2.25 -23.71
CA SER A 278 9.63 1.97 -24.02
C SER A 278 8.81 3.25 -24.20
N ALA A 279 8.07 3.25 -25.31
CA ALA A 279 7.13 4.30 -25.68
C ALA A 279 5.74 3.91 -25.18
N LEU A 280 5.19 4.66 -24.22
CA LEU A 280 3.94 4.33 -23.53
C LEU A 280 2.83 5.31 -23.92
N GLN A 281 1.77 4.81 -24.54
CA GLN A 281 0.59 5.60 -24.87
C GLN A 281 -0.46 5.52 -23.76
N HIS A 282 -0.67 4.33 -23.22
CA HIS A 282 -1.68 4.01 -22.22
C HIS A 282 -1.03 3.47 -20.93
N LYS A 283 -1.74 3.53 -19.79
CA LYS A 283 -1.26 2.91 -18.55
C LYS A 283 -1.13 1.39 -18.68
N ALA A 284 -1.95 0.76 -19.54
CA ALA A 284 -1.84 -0.65 -19.89
C ALA A 284 -0.48 -1.02 -20.51
N ASP A 285 0.16 -0.12 -21.28
CA ASP A 285 1.48 -0.36 -21.87
C ASP A 285 2.57 -0.46 -20.78
N PHE A 286 2.42 0.32 -19.70
CA PHE A 286 3.32 0.25 -18.54
C PHE A 286 3.20 -1.11 -17.83
N SER A 287 1.96 -1.58 -17.59
CA SER A 287 1.71 -2.89 -16.99
C SER A 287 2.19 -4.04 -17.88
N ALA A 288 1.99 -3.96 -19.19
CA ALA A 288 2.47 -4.97 -20.15
C ALA A 288 4.00 -5.05 -20.19
N ALA A 289 4.70 -3.91 -20.14
CA ALA A 289 6.15 -3.88 -20.05
C ALA A 289 6.66 -4.50 -18.73
N LEU A 290 6.01 -4.22 -17.60
CA LEU A 290 6.32 -4.84 -16.31
C LEU A 290 6.15 -6.36 -16.32
N ALA A 291 5.04 -6.86 -16.88
CA ALA A 291 4.81 -8.30 -17.05
C ALA A 291 5.94 -8.94 -17.87
N GLY A 292 6.32 -8.32 -19.00
CA GLY A 292 7.44 -8.80 -19.82
C GLY A 292 8.79 -8.84 -19.11
N PHE A 293 9.05 -7.93 -18.15
CA PHE A 293 10.26 -8.01 -17.31
C PHE A 293 10.16 -9.14 -16.28
N ALA A 294 9.00 -9.31 -15.63
CA ALA A 294 8.76 -10.40 -14.69
C ALA A 294 8.89 -11.78 -15.36
N ASP A 295 8.23 -11.98 -16.50
CA ASP A 295 8.28 -13.20 -17.31
C ASP A 295 9.71 -13.54 -17.78
N SER A 296 10.55 -12.53 -17.97
CA SER A 296 11.96 -12.72 -18.35
C SER A 296 12.88 -13.11 -17.17
N GLY A 297 12.38 -13.06 -15.92
CA GLY A 297 13.17 -13.30 -14.71
C GLY A 297 14.26 -12.26 -14.46
N ARG A 298 14.16 -11.07 -15.08
CA ARG A 298 15.21 -10.04 -15.04
C ARG A 298 14.89 -8.94 -14.04
N PRO A 299 15.71 -8.74 -12.99
CA PRO A 299 15.44 -7.69 -12.02
C PRO A 299 15.70 -6.31 -12.62
N LEU A 300 14.84 -5.36 -12.27
CA LEU A 300 14.89 -3.97 -12.68
C LEU A 300 15.79 -3.18 -11.71
N ARG A 301 16.97 -2.75 -12.18
CA ARG A 301 17.89 -1.93 -11.39
C ARG A 301 17.45 -0.48 -11.33
N GLU A 302 17.03 0.09 -12.46
CA GLU A 302 16.58 1.48 -12.52
C GLU A 302 15.32 1.63 -13.38
N LEU A 303 14.32 2.31 -12.83
CA LEU A 303 13.12 2.77 -13.53
C LEU A 303 13.24 4.28 -13.82
N HIS A 304 13.32 4.68 -15.08
CA HIS A 304 13.27 6.08 -15.51
C HIS A 304 11.97 6.32 -16.27
N LEU A 305 11.12 7.23 -15.79
CA LEU A 305 9.87 7.58 -16.49
C LEU A 305 9.82 9.07 -16.82
N ILE A 306 9.84 9.36 -18.12
CA ILE A 306 9.71 10.71 -18.69
C ILE A 306 8.25 10.92 -19.12
N SER A 307 7.52 11.70 -18.33
CA SER A 307 6.09 11.91 -18.53
C SER A 307 5.65 13.32 -18.14
N HIS A 308 4.36 13.59 -18.29
CA HIS A 308 3.70 14.64 -17.50
C HIS A 308 3.18 14.03 -16.19
N ALA A 309 2.94 14.86 -15.18
CA ALA A 309 2.40 14.41 -13.90
C ALA A 309 1.04 15.07 -13.58
N GLY A 310 0.17 14.28 -12.97
CA GLY A 310 -1.09 14.66 -12.32
C GLY A 310 -0.96 14.56 -10.80
N MET A 311 -2.06 14.27 -10.12
CA MET A 311 -2.11 14.21 -8.65
C MET A 311 -1.37 12.98 -8.10
N TYR A 312 -1.56 11.82 -8.73
CA TYR A 312 -1.05 10.52 -8.30
C TYR A 312 0.15 10.04 -9.13
N GLY A 313 0.95 10.98 -9.65
CA GLY A 313 2.18 10.68 -10.40
C GLY A 313 2.03 10.82 -11.92
N PRO A 314 2.60 9.89 -12.73
CA PRO A 314 2.60 9.93 -14.19
C PRO A 314 1.20 10.02 -14.85
N MET A 315 1.14 10.68 -16.01
CA MET A 315 -0.02 10.76 -16.90
C MET A 315 0.24 10.08 -18.24
N PHE A 316 -0.70 9.26 -18.68
CA PHE A 316 -0.77 8.61 -19.99
C PHE A 316 -2.04 9.07 -20.73
N GLY A 317 -2.31 8.53 -21.92
CA GLY A 317 -3.51 8.81 -22.72
C GLY A 317 -3.46 10.13 -23.48
N SER A 318 -4.41 11.03 -23.23
CA SER A 318 -4.57 12.34 -23.89
C SER A 318 -5.12 13.37 -22.90
N THR A 319 -5.23 14.65 -23.24
CA THR A 319 -5.97 15.60 -22.37
C THR A 319 -7.47 15.35 -22.35
N ASP A 320 -8.01 14.71 -23.39
CA ASP A 320 -9.46 14.46 -23.54
C ASP A 320 -9.86 13.14 -22.88
N TRP A 321 -8.98 12.14 -22.99
CA TRP A 321 -9.03 10.84 -22.32
C TRP A 321 -7.71 10.62 -21.56
N PRO A 322 -7.58 11.21 -20.36
CA PRO A 322 -6.35 11.13 -19.58
C PRO A 322 -6.31 9.87 -18.73
N GLU A 323 -5.13 9.29 -18.53
CA GLU A 323 -4.96 8.05 -17.77
C GLU A 323 -3.92 8.19 -16.67
N GLN A 324 -4.15 7.55 -15.53
CA GLN A 324 -3.28 7.56 -14.37
C GLN A 324 -3.59 6.36 -13.47
N PHE A 325 -2.55 5.72 -12.93
CA PHE A 325 -2.68 4.73 -11.86
C PHE A 325 -3.08 5.43 -10.55
N SER A 326 -4.11 4.90 -9.89
CA SER A 326 -4.54 5.28 -8.55
C SER A 326 -3.53 4.81 -7.48
N PRO A 327 -3.58 5.38 -6.25
CA PRO A 327 -2.78 4.89 -5.13
C PRO A 327 -3.11 3.45 -4.71
N HIS A 328 -4.23 2.89 -5.17
CA HIS A 328 -4.58 1.49 -4.95
C HIS A 328 -3.88 0.60 -5.97
N GLU A 329 -4.01 0.89 -7.27
CA GLU A 329 -3.30 0.20 -8.36
C GLU A 329 -1.78 0.17 -8.10
N TRP A 330 -1.18 1.28 -7.64
CA TRP A 330 0.24 1.30 -7.28
C TRP A 330 0.60 0.37 -6.13
N ARG A 331 -0.27 0.19 -5.12
CA ARG A 331 0.00 -0.69 -3.95
C ARG A 331 -0.18 -2.18 -4.25
N GLU A 332 -1.02 -2.51 -5.22
CA GLU A 332 -1.26 -3.90 -5.66
C GLU A 332 -0.31 -4.34 -6.77
N MET A 333 0.35 -3.39 -7.44
CA MET A 333 1.33 -3.66 -8.48
C MET A 333 2.61 -4.28 -7.89
N ALA A 334 3.06 -5.39 -8.47
CA ALA A 334 4.40 -5.90 -8.28
C ALA A 334 5.33 -5.33 -9.35
N ILE A 335 6.45 -4.72 -8.94
CA ILE A 335 7.55 -4.34 -9.84
C ILE A 335 8.77 -5.16 -9.44
N PRO A 336 9.39 -5.93 -10.37
CA PRO A 336 10.50 -6.83 -10.04
C PRO A 336 11.82 -6.05 -9.88
N PHE A 337 11.90 -5.16 -8.90
CA PHE A 337 13.11 -4.39 -8.62
C PHE A 337 14.27 -5.30 -8.15
N ALA A 338 15.49 -4.93 -8.52
CA ALA A 338 16.70 -5.46 -7.89
C ALA A 338 16.78 -5.00 -6.42
N VAL A 339 17.59 -5.70 -5.61
CA VAL A 339 17.82 -5.36 -4.19
C VAL A 339 18.35 -3.92 -4.00
N ASP A 340 19.14 -3.41 -4.95
CA ASP A 340 19.65 -2.03 -4.99
C ASP A 340 18.81 -1.09 -5.88
N GLY A 341 17.58 -1.49 -6.22
CA GLY A 341 16.69 -0.87 -7.19
C GLY A 341 16.36 0.60 -6.92
N ARG A 342 16.16 1.37 -7.99
CA ARG A 342 15.90 2.82 -7.95
C ARG A 342 14.83 3.25 -8.95
N ALA A 343 14.12 4.33 -8.63
CA ALA A 343 13.13 4.92 -9.52
C ALA A 343 13.34 6.43 -9.71
N TYR A 344 13.09 6.95 -10.92
CA TYR A 344 13.38 8.32 -11.34
C TYR A 344 12.23 8.89 -12.17
N PHE A 345 11.47 9.83 -11.59
CA PHE A 345 10.30 10.43 -12.23
C PHE A 345 10.58 11.85 -12.73
N HIS A 346 10.83 11.97 -14.04
CA HIS A 346 11.32 13.19 -14.72
C HIS A 346 10.23 14.25 -15.03
N ALA A 347 9.01 14.03 -14.51
CA ALA A 347 7.89 14.94 -14.64
C ALA A 347 7.92 16.08 -13.61
N CYS A 348 7.09 17.11 -13.83
CA CYS A 348 6.98 18.27 -12.93
C CYS A 348 6.39 17.87 -11.56
N ARG A 349 6.95 18.40 -10.46
CA ARG A 349 6.42 18.31 -9.08
C ARG A 349 6.27 16.89 -8.51
N THR A 350 6.86 15.87 -9.12
CA THR A 350 6.83 14.47 -8.66
C THR A 350 7.40 14.26 -7.26
N ALA A 351 8.38 15.08 -6.84
CA ALA A 351 8.95 14.99 -5.48
C ALA A 351 8.02 15.47 -4.35
N ARG A 352 6.88 16.11 -4.65
CA ARG A 352 6.01 16.66 -3.59
C ARG A 352 5.19 15.59 -2.88
N TRP A 353 4.77 14.55 -3.58
CA TRP A 353 3.90 13.51 -3.01
C TRP A 353 4.19 12.14 -3.62
N PHE A 354 4.27 12.08 -4.95
CA PHE A 354 4.39 10.82 -5.67
C PHE A 354 5.71 10.07 -5.43
N ALA A 355 6.88 10.73 -5.46
CA ALA A 355 8.15 10.06 -5.21
C ALA A 355 8.29 9.53 -3.75
N PRO A 356 7.89 10.28 -2.69
CA PRO A 356 7.77 9.74 -1.33
C PRO A 356 6.81 8.55 -1.23
N PHE A 357 5.64 8.63 -1.88
CA PHE A 357 4.64 7.56 -1.91
C PHE A 357 5.19 6.30 -2.60
N PHE A 358 5.80 6.44 -3.78
CA PHE A 358 6.35 5.32 -4.54
C PHE A 358 7.52 4.64 -3.80
N ALA A 359 8.40 5.42 -3.15
CA ALA A 359 9.48 4.88 -2.32
C ALA A 359 8.97 4.04 -1.15
N GLU A 360 7.86 4.45 -0.55
CA GLU A 360 7.21 3.73 0.55
C GLU A 360 6.49 2.46 0.09
N VAL A 361 5.78 2.52 -1.04
CA VAL A 361 5.05 1.36 -1.60
C VAL A 361 5.99 0.26 -2.09
N PHE A 362 7.06 0.62 -2.80
CA PHE A 362 7.95 -0.34 -3.46
C PHE A 362 9.25 -0.61 -2.70
N GLY A 363 9.49 0.04 -1.56
CA GLY A 363 10.71 -0.14 -0.78
C GLY A 363 11.99 0.42 -1.41
N VAL A 364 11.92 1.09 -2.56
CA VAL A 364 13.08 1.55 -3.35
C VAL A 364 13.38 3.04 -3.20
N VAL A 365 14.65 3.42 -3.34
CA VAL A 365 15.04 4.84 -3.36
C VAL A 365 14.48 5.50 -4.62
N THR A 366 13.65 6.52 -4.43
CA THR A 366 12.93 7.18 -5.51
C THR A 366 13.30 8.65 -5.63
N TYR A 367 13.51 9.11 -6.86
CA TYR A 367 13.89 10.47 -7.19
C TYR A 367 12.75 11.17 -7.93
N GLY A 368 12.48 12.43 -7.56
CA GLY A 368 11.50 13.27 -8.23
C GLY A 368 11.97 14.72 -8.41
N ASN A 369 11.24 15.51 -9.18
CA ASN A 369 11.50 16.95 -9.32
C ASN A 369 10.54 17.73 -8.43
N TYR A 370 11.05 18.65 -7.60
CA TYR A 370 10.21 19.46 -6.70
C TYR A 370 9.42 20.55 -7.43
N ASN A 371 10.02 21.09 -8.49
CA ASN A 371 9.49 22.18 -9.31
C ASN A 371 9.08 21.67 -10.71
N TYR A 372 8.91 22.60 -11.65
CA TYR A 372 8.59 22.29 -13.04
C TYR A 372 9.84 21.88 -13.83
N THR A 373 9.70 20.83 -14.63
CA THR A 373 10.71 20.40 -15.60
C THR A 373 10.51 21.06 -16.97
N THR A 374 11.55 21.04 -17.78
CA THR A 374 11.59 21.60 -19.14
C THR A 374 12.53 20.77 -20.00
N VAL A 375 12.19 20.63 -21.27
CA VAL A 375 13.14 20.18 -22.30
C VAL A 375 14.25 21.23 -22.43
N SER A 376 15.48 20.77 -22.59
CA SER A 376 16.70 21.57 -22.74
C SER A 376 17.66 20.92 -23.72
N ALA A 377 18.46 21.73 -24.43
CA ALA A 377 19.56 21.27 -25.26
C ALA A 377 20.85 20.92 -24.48
N ARG A 378 20.84 21.10 -23.16
CA ARG A 378 21.94 20.79 -22.23
C ARG A 378 21.40 20.21 -20.93
N LYS A 379 22.15 19.30 -20.31
CA LYS A 379 21.80 18.69 -19.01
C LYS A 379 22.09 19.56 -17.79
N ASP A 380 23.08 20.44 -17.87
CA ASP A 380 23.60 21.22 -16.73
C ASP A 380 22.83 22.53 -16.45
N ARG A 381 22.21 23.11 -17.48
CA ARG A 381 21.41 24.34 -17.41
C ARG A 381 20.43 24.40 -18.56
N PHE A 382 19.44 25.29 -18.47
CA PHE A 382 18.53 25.50 -19.59
C PHE A 382 19.25 26.11 -20.80
N ALA A 383 19.16 25.41 -21.94
CA ALA A 383 19.57 25.89 -23.24
C ALA A 383 18.43 25.65 -24.23
N TRP A 384 18.08 26.66 -25.02
CA TRP A 384 16.91 26.60 -25.91
C TRP A 384 17.06 25.54 -27.01
N ALA A 385 16.02 24.72 -27.18
CA ALA A 385 16.00 23.59 -28.10
C ALA A 385 15.80 24.00 -29.59
N GLY A 386 15.64 25.29 -29.88
CA GLY A 386 15.32 25.79 -31.23
C GLY A 386 13.82 25.79 -31.51
N ARG A 387 13.44 26.12 -32.77
CA ARG A 387 12.04 26.05 -33.22
C ARG A 387 11.58 24.61 -33.51
N ASN A 388 12.50 23.77 -33.99
CA ASN A 388 12.27 22.36 -34.30
C ASN A 388 13.12 21.52 -33.33
N PRO A 389 12.69 21.38 -32.05
CA PRO A 389 13.46 20.64 -31.05
C PRO A 389 13.66 19.18 -31.43
N THR A 390 12.70 18.60 -32.16
CA THR A 390 12.72 17.21 -32.63
C THR A 390 13.85 16.89 -33.62
N ASN A 391 14.49 17.90 -34.23
CA ASN A 391 15.64 17.70 -35.11
C ASN A 391 16.98 17.58 -34.33
N ARG A 392 16.95 17.63 -32.99
CA ARG A 392 18.15 17.55 -32.14
C ARG A 392 18.53 16.07 -31.91
N ARG A 393 19.83 15.76 -32.01
CA ARG A 393 20.36 14.42 -31.64
C ARG A 393 20.24 14.12 -30.14
N SER A 394 20.32 15.15 -29.32
CA SER A 394 20.24 15.04 -27.86
C SER A 394 19.33 16.13 -27.27
N LEU A 395 18.44 15.71 -26.37
CA LEU A 395 17.61 16.57 -25.53
C LEU A 395 17.63 16.04 -24.09
N TYR A 396 17.39 16.93 -23.14
CA TYR A 396 17.42 16.61 -21.71
C TYR A 396 16.18 17.15 -21.02
N MET A 397 15.63 16.36 -20.10
CA MET A 397 14.65 16.84 -19.12
C MET A 397 15.39 17.37 -17.91
N ILE A 398 15.20 18.65 -17.59
CA ILE A 398 15.83 19.30 -16.42
C ILE A 398 14.77 20.03 -15.59
N ALA A 399 14.94 20.07 -14.26
CA ALA A 399 14.24 21.05 -13.44
C ALA A 399 14.94 22.41 -13.55
N ALA A 400 14.17 23.47 -13.72
CA ALA A 400 14.68 24.83 -13.78
C ALA A 400 13.65 25.83 -13.24
N PRO A 401 14.09 26.93 -12.60
CA PRO A 401 13.19 28.02 -12.26
C PRO A 401 12.53 28.58 -13.54
N GLY A 402 11.30 29.08 -13.43
CA GLY A 402 10.57 29.62 -14.59
C GLY A 402 9.29 30.34 -14.18
N LYS A 403 8.54 30.84 -15.17
CA LYS A 403 7.33 31.65 -14.94
C LYS A 403 6.31 31.00 -14.00
N LYS A 404 6.14 29.67 -14.09
CA LYS A 404 5.18 28.90 -13.27
C LYS A 404 5.61 28.66 -11.82
N SER A 405 6.91 28.67 -11.51
CA SER A 405 7.42 28.47 -10.13
C SER A 405 7.85 29.75 -9.43
N HIS A 406 8.42 30.71 -10.17
CA HIS A 406 9.06 31.90 -9.59
C HIS A 406 8.73 33.20 -10.39
N GLY A 407 7.66 33.20 -11.19
CA GLY A 407 7.23 34.38 -11.95
C GLY A 407 8.29 34.90 -12.95
N LEU A 408 8.32 36.22 -13.14
CA LEU A 408 9.22 36.86 -14.12
C LEU A 408 10.70 36.65 -13.76
N SER A 409 11.07 36.78 -12.49
CA SER A 409 12.46 36.54 -12.02
C SER A 409 12.89 35.08 -12.24
N GLY A 410 11.97 34.13 -12.09
CA GLY A 410 12.16 32.73 -12.49
C GLY A 410 12.51 32.57 -13.97
N SER A 411 11.82 33.32 -14.83
CA SER A 411 12.06 33.28 -16.28
C SER A 411 13.42 33.87 -16.62
N VAL A 412 13.80 35.01 -16.03
CA VAL A 412 15.14 35.58 -16.18
C VAL A 412 16.21 34.57 -15.74
N ARG A 413 16.09 34.01 -14.53
CA ARG A 413 16.99 32.97 -13.99
C ARG A 413 17.16 31.78 -14.94
N LYS A 414 16.10 31.37 -15.64
CA LYS A 414 16.13 30.30 -16.65
C LYS A 414 17.04 30.63 -17.83
N TYR A 415 16.80 31.79 -18.45
CA TYR A 415 17.46 32.16 -19.71
C TYR A 415 18.88 32.71 -19.52
N VAL A 416 19.24 33.21 -18.33
CA VAL A 416 20.66 33.55 -17.99
C VAL A 416 21.51 32.32 -17.65
N GLY A 417 20.97 31.10 -17.80
CA GLY A 417 21.76 29.87 -17.71
C GLY A 417 22.06 29.40 -16.29
N ARG A 418 21.21 29.70 -15.29
CA ARG A 418 21.33 29.11 -13.96
C ARG A 418 21.32 27.58 -14.05
N ALA A 419 22.11 26.93 -13.20
CA ALA A 419 22.20 25.47 -13.11
C ALA A 419 20.83 24.83 -12.92
N ALA A 420 20.67 23.62 -13.50
CA ALA A 420 19.51 22.78 -13.27
C ALA A 420 19.36 22.46 -11.76
N GLU A 421 18.11 22.39 -11.30
CA GLU A 421 17.81 21.99 -9.93
C GLU A 421 17.94 20.45 -9.84
N PRO A 422 18.66 19.89 -8.85
CA PRO A 422 18.80 18.44 -8.71
C PRO A 422 17.45 17.80 -8.34
N MET A 423 17.28 16.52 -8.67
CA MET A 423 16.15 15.73 -8.20
C MET A 423 16.24 15.54 -6.68
N VAL A 424 15.09 15.59 -6.02
CA VAL A 424 14.97 15.27 -4.59
C VAL A 424 14.95 13.76 -4.44
N GLN A 425 15.80 13.24 -3.56
CA GLN A 425 15.81 11.83 -3.16
C GLN A 425 14.78 11.58 -2.05
N CYS A 426 13.99 10.53 -2.20
CA CYS A 426 13.02 10.03 -1.23
C CYS A 426 13.41 8.60 -0.86
N ALA A 427 13.54 8.32 0.44
CA ALA A 427 13.89 6.99 0.94
C ALA A 427 12.62 6.23 1.36
N PRO A 428 12.64 4.88 1.34
CA PRO A 428 11.56 4.06 1.89
C PRO A 428 11.34 4.32 3.39
N ALA A 429 10.12 4.04 3.88
CA ALA A 429 9.68 4.44 5.22
C ALA A 429 10.52 3.87 6.38
N ALA A 430 11.24 2.76 6.18
CA ALA A 430 12.21 2.22 7.14
C ALA A 430 13.34 3.23 7.55
N ALA A 431 13.52 4.31 6.79
CA ALA A 431 14.46 5.39 7.08
C ALA A 431 13.82 6.66 7.71
N HIS A 432 12.50 6.72 7.89
CA HIS A 432 11.80 7.95 8.29
C HIS A 432 11.10 7.80 9.65
N THR A 433 11.49 8.65 10.60
CA THR A 433 11.27 8.41 12.03
C THR A 433 9.94 8.91 12.61
N GLU A 434 9.04 9.51 11.81
CA GLU A 434 7.58 9.75 12.04
C GLU A 434 7.06 10.90 11.16
N ARG A 435 5.94 10.71 10.44
CA ARG A 435 5.32 11.75 9.55
C ARG A 435 4.03 12.37 10.14
N SER A 436 3.60 11.93 11.31
CA SER A 436 2.37 12.38 11.97
C SER A 436 2.58 13.70 12.73
N TYR A 437 1.52 14.18 13.37
CA TYR A 437 1.56 15.32 14.29
C TYR A 437 2.00 14.93 15.71
N ASP A 438 2.32 13.66 15.99
CA ASP A 438 2.50 13.14 17.36
C ASP A 438 3.57 13.91 18.17
N ARG A 439 4.75 14.13 17.58
CA ARG A 439 5.86 14.89 18.23
C ARG A 439 5.55 16.33 18.55
N VAL A 440 4.61 16.92 17.81
CA VAL A 440 4.22 18.34 17.93
C VAL A 440 2.84 18.50 18.54
N ALA A 441 2.17 17.41 18.94
CA ALA A 441 0.78 17.42 19.40
C ALA A 441 0.57 18.35 20.60
N GLU A 442 1.52 18.42 21.53
CA GLU A 442 1.43 19.33 22.69
C GLU A 442 1.62 20.81 22.31
N LEU A 443 2.58 21.10 21.43
CA LEU A 443 2.79 22.46 20.89
C LEU A 443 1.59 22.92 20.07
N TYR A 444 0.99 22.01 19.31
CA TYR A 444 -0.23 22.25 18.53
C TYR A 444 -1.41 22.51 19.45
N ASP A 445 -1.59 21.68 20.48
CA ASP A 445 -2.71 21.80 21.42
C ASP A 445 -2.67 23.11 22.21
N ARG A 446 -1.47 23.57 22.63
CA ARG A 446 -1.28 24.92 23.18
C ARG A 446 -1.71 25.99 22.19
N ALA A 447 -1.13 25.98 20.98
CA ALA A 447 -1.40 27.00 19.97
C ALA A 447 -2.89 27.06 19.58
N TYR A 448 -3.58 25.92 19.44
CA TYR A 448 -5.00 25.86 19.09
C TYR A 448 -5.85 25.48 20.29
N THR A 449 -5.65 26.21 21.40
CA THR A 449 -6.47 26.08 22.60
C THR A 449 -7.90 26.57 22.39
N ASP A 450 -8.10 27.58 21.54
CA ASP A 450 -9.41 27.91 20.98
C ASP A 450 -9.25 27.98 19.45
N ILE A 451 -10.06 27.23 18.71
CA ILE A 451 -10.02 27.23 17.24
C ILE A 451 -10.48 28.58 16.67
N ARG A 452 -11.28 29.36 17.43
CA ARG A 452 -11.87 30.65 17.04
C ARG A 452 -10.81 31.73 16.74
N VAL A 453 -9.55 31.54 17.13
CA VAL A 453 -8.41 32.39 16.68
C VAL A 453 -8.23 32.40 15.16
N ARG A 454 -8.77 31.38 14.47
CA ARG A 454 -8.93 31.27 13.02
C ARG A 454 -10.29 31.84 12.58
N ALA A 455 -10.48 33.15 12.78
CA ALA A 455 -11.78 33.80 12.70
C ALA A 455 -12.53 33.52 11.38
N ASP A 456 -11.94 33.84 10.23
CA ASP A 456 -12.58 33.66 8.91
C ASP A 456 -12.94 32.19 8.62
N GLU A 457 -12.08 31.25 9.01
CA GLU A 457 -12.32 29.80 8.88
C GLU A 457 -13.43 29.29 9.81
N TRP A 458 -13.41 29.72 11.07
CA TRP A 458 -14.40 29.38 12.08
C TRP A 458 -15.78 29.93 11.74
N GLU A 459 -15.88 31.22 11.39
CA GLU A 459 -17.14 31.87 11.03
C GLU A 459 -17.81 31.17 9.84
N TRP A 460 -17.04 30.76 8.84
CA TRP A 460 -17.55 30.04 7.67
C TRP A 460 -18.20 28.69 8.05
N VAL A 461 -17.62 27.95 9.00
CA VAL A 461 -18.16 26.68 9.51
C VAL A 461 -19.35 26.93 10.44
N ALA A 462 -19.23 27.88 11.38
CA ALA A 462 -20.27 28.19 12.37
C ALA A 462 -21.56 28.70 11.71
N GLU A 463 -21.46 29.56 10.68
CA GLU A 463 -22.59 30.01 9.86
C GLU A 463 -23.33 28.82 9.23
N ARG A 464 -22.58 27.85 8.70
CA ARG A 464 -23.13 26.66 8.05
C ARG A 464 -23.76 25.70 9.04
N ALA A 465 -23.14 25.49 10.19
CA ALA A 465 -23.68 24.69 11.27
C ALA A 465 -25.02 25.28 11.77
N ALA A 466 -25.09 26.60 11.98
CA ALA A 466 -26.32 27.28 12.35
C ALA A 466 -27.44 27.14 11.29
N ARG A 467 -27.11 27.35 10.01
CA ARG A 467 -28.07 27.19 8.89
C ARG A 467 -28.55 25.75 8.73
N ALA A 468 -27.66 24.76 8.82
CA ALA A 468 -28.01 23.35 8.70
C ALA A 468 -28.87 22.88 9.88
N ARG A 469 -28.55 23.30 11.11
CA ARG A 469 -29.39 23.06 12.31
C ARG A 469 -30.79 23.66 12.14
N ALA A 470 -30.88 24.90 11.67
CA ALA A 470 -32.16 25.56 11.42
C ALA A 470 -32.99 24.83 10.35
N ALA A 471 -32.36 24.38 9.26
CA ALA A 471 -33.02 23.63 8.20
C ALA A 471 -33.48 22.22 8.63
N LEU A 472 -32.76 21.56 9.54
CA LEU A 472 -33.12 20.25 10.08
C LEU A 472 -34.07 20.30 11.28
N GLY A 473 -34.30 21.48 11.88
CA GLY A 473 -35.12 21.65 13.08
C GLY A 473 -34.54 21.04 14.36
N ARG A 474 -33.33 20.47 14.32
CA ARG A 474 -32.63 19.83 15.45
C ARG A 474 -31.11 20.04 15.39
N PRO A 475 -30.38 19.86 16.50
CA PRO A 475 -28.92 19.88 16.48
C PRO A 475 -28.32 18.80 15.56
N LEU A 476 -27.11 19.06 15.09
CA LEU A 476 -26.42 18.27 14.07
C LEU A 476 -25.65 17.08 14.64
N ARG A 477 -25.66 15.96 13.93
CA ARG A 477 -24.73 14.85 14.17
C ARG A 477 -23.51 15.08 13.27
N VAL A 478 -22.32 15.24 13.83
CA VAL A 478 -21.13 15.70 13.08
C VAL A 478 -20.00 14.68 13.13
N LEU A 479 -19.35 14.46 11.99
CA LEU A 479 -18.03 13.82 11.89
C LEU A 479 -16.99 14.88 11.49
N GLU A 480 -15.84 14.92 12.18
CA GLU A 480 -14.65 15.65 11.76
C GLU A 480 -13.55 14.67 11.35
N ILE A 481 -13.09 14.74 10.08
CA ILE A 481 -11.98 13.94 9.55
C ILE A 481 -10.69 14.76 9.60
N GLY A 482 -9.72 14.26 10.37
CA GLY A 482 -8.51 14.97 10.75
C GLY A 482 -8.76 15.96 11.88
N CYS A 483 -9.42 15.52 12.95
CA CYS A 483 -9.87 16.40 14.02
C CYS A 483 -8.76 17.00 14.89
N GLY A 484 -7.52 16.52 14.77
CA GLY A 484 -6.40 16.94 15.58
C GLY A 484 -6.72 16.87 17.07
N ASN A 485 -6.56 18.00 17.78
CA ASN A 485 -6.88 18.10 19.20
C ASN A 485 -8.40 18.29 19.50
N GLY A 486 -9.29 18.14 18.53
CA GLY A 486 -10.75 18.20 18.73
C GLY A 486 -11.31 19.58 19.10
N ALA A 487 -10.54 20.65 18.91
CA ALA A 487 -10.95 22.01 19.26
C ALA A 487 -12.15 22.52 18.43
N LEU A 488 -12.33 22.06 17.19
CA LEU A 488 -13.47 22.44 16.35
C LEU A 488 -14.78 21.83 16.86
N LEU A 489 -14.81 20.51 17.12
CA LEU A 489 -15.98 19.85 17.70
C LEU A 489 -16.38 20.47 19.04
N ARG A 490 -15.40 20.84 19.90
CA ARG A 490 -15.70 21.56 21.15
C ARG A 490 -16.37 22.92 20.91
N ALA A 491 -15.83 23.71 19.98
CA ALA A 491 -16.39 25.03 19.68
C ALA A 491 -17.81 24.94 19.09
N LEU A 492 -18.11 23.88 18.33
CA LEU A 492 -19.46 23.58 17.82
C LEU A 492 -20.42 23.11 18.93
N ASP A 493 -19.92 22.35 19.92
CA ASP A 493 -20.67 21.95 21.12
C ASP A 493 -20.99 23.16 22.02
N ASP A 494 -20.02 24.04 22.27
CA ASP A 494 -20.20 25.31 22.99
C ASP A 494 -21.29 26.20 22.34
N ASN A 495 -21.37 26.20 21.01
CA ASN A 495 -22.39 26.93 20.26
C ASN A 495 -23.78 26.27 20.31
N GLY A 496 -23.93 25.09 20.92
CA GLY A 496 -25.19 24.35 20.99
C GLY A 496 -25.75 23.93 19.62
N VAL A 497 -24.89 23.78 18.60
CA VAL A 497 -25.31 23.45 17.23
C VAL A 497 -25.27 21.94 16.93
N ILE A 498 -24.64 21.12 17.76
CA ILE A 498 -24.53 19.67 17.59
C ILE A 498 -25.32 18.88 18.65
N ASP A 499 -25.71 17.66 18.30
CA ASP A 499 -26.25 16.64 19.21
C ASP A 499 -25.12 15.72 19.70
N PHE A 500 -24.26 15.29 18.78
CA PHE A 500 -22.99 14.62 19.07
C PHE A 500 -21.94 14.91 18.01
N GLY A 501 -20.68 14.72 18.38
CA GLY A 501 -19.52 14.88 17.50
C GLY A 501 -18.60 13.66 17.54
N ILE A 502 -18.16 13.21 16.37
CA ILE A 502 -17.15 12.15 16.22
C ILE A 502 -15.93 12.79 15.56
N GLY A 503 -14.77 12.74 16.22
CA GLY A 503 -13.48 13.13 15.66
C GLY A 503 -12.68 11.89 15.25
N ALA A 504 -12.19 11.87 14.01
CA ALA A 504 -11.29 10.84 13.51
C ALA A 504 -9.93 11.46 13.17
N ASP A 505 -8.83 10.87 13.62
CA ASP A 505 -7.47 11.30 13.29
C ASP A 505 -6.51 10.09 13.24
N SER A 506 -5.35 10.26 12.60
CA SER A 506 -4.29 9.24 12.52
C SER A 506 -3.24 9.40 13.62
N SER A 507 -3.05 10.62 14.12
CA SER A 507 -2.09 10.92 15.20
C SER A 507 -2.65 10.50 16.56
N ALA A 508 -1.99 9.55 17.21
CA ALA A 508 -2.39 9.07 18.54
C ALA A 508 -2.25 10.17 19.59
N GLY A 509 -1.14 10.91 19.58
CA GLY A 509 -0.88 12.02 20.46
C GLY A 509 -1.90 13.15 20.31
N MET A 510 -2.36 13.44 19.08
CA MET A 510 -3.44 14.43 18.87
C MET A 510 -4.78 13.95 19.44
N LEU A 511 -5.13 12.66 19.25
CA LEU A 511 -6.34 12.07 19.85
C LEU A 511 -6.29 12.06 21.38
N ASP A 512 -5.12 11.87 21.99
CA ASP A 512 -4.97 11.92 23.44
C ASP A 512 -5.15 13.35 23.97
N ARG A 513 -4.63 14.37 23.26
CA ARG A 513 -4.97 15.77 23.56
C ARG A 513 -6.46 16.06 23.36
N ALA A 514 -7.08 15.50 22.32
CA ALA A 514 -8.51 15.65 22.07
C ALA A 514 -9.38 15.05 23.17
N ARG A 515 -9.01 13.87 23.70
CA ARG A 515 -9.68 13.21 24.83
C ARG A 515 -9.52 14.00 26.12
N GLU A 516 -8.31 14.38 26.50
CA GLU A 516 -8.08 15.15 27.74
C GLU A 516 -8.78 16.51 27.68
N ARG A 517 -8.69 17.22 26.55
CA ARG A 517 -9.37 18.49 26.33
C ARG A 517 -10.88 18.38 26.52
N ASN A 518 -11.50 17.32 26.01
CA ASN A 518 -12.96 17.15 25.95
C ASN A 518 -13.52 16.17 26.99
N ARG A 519 -12.78 15.88 28.06
CA ARG A 519 -13.19 15.02 29.18
C ARG A 519 -14.52 15.41 29.83
N ASP A 520 -14.91 16.68 29.76
CA ASP A 520 -16.19 17.22 30.24
C ASP A 520 -17.35 17.06 29.25
N ARG A 521 -17.09 16.61 28.01
CA ARG A 521 -18.06 16.57 26.90
C ARG A 521 -18.37 15.14 26.45
N ASN A 522 -19.27 14.49 27.18
CA ASN A 522 -19.72 13.11 26.93
C ASN A 522 -20.33 12.86 25.53
N ARG A 523 -20.70 13.91 24.80
CA ARG A 523 -21.22 13.90 23.42
C ARG A 523 -20.14 13.88 22.35
N LEU A 524 -18.86 14.06 22.72
CA LEU A 524 -17.73 14.03 21.81
C LEU A 524 -16.96 12.70 21.94
N ARG A 525 -16.66 12.07 20.80
CA ARG A 525 -15.94 10.78 20.73
C ARG A 525 -14.76 10.89 19.77
N PHE A 526 -13.63 10.27 20.11
CA PHE A 526 -12.37 10.39 19.36
C PHE A 526 -11.78 9.02 19.02
N LEU A 527 -11.76 8.68 17.73
CA LEU A 527 -11.36 7.37 17.22
C LEU A 527 -10.13 7.47 16.31
N LYS A 528 -9.27 6.44 16.33
CA LYS A 528 -8.05 6.41 15.52
C LYS A 528 -8.32 5.77 14.16
N VAL A 529 -7.90 6.43 13.09
CA VAL A 529 -7.98 5.91 11.71
C VAL A 529 -6.60 5.87 11.07
N ASN A 530 -6.23 4.73 10.48
CA ASN A 530 -4.98 4.56 9.73
C ASN A 530 -5.22 4.44 8.21
N GLY A 531 -6.48 4.58 7.77
CA GLY A 531 -6.91 4.38 6.39
C GLY A 531 -8.25 5.05 6.12
N PRO A 532 -8.84 4.86 4.92
CA PRO A 532 -10.08 5.54 4.54
C PRO A 532 -11.31 5.02 5.28
N ALA A 533 -11.33 3.73 5.65
CA ALA A 533 -12.46 3.07 6.30
C ALA A 533 -12.74 3.66 7.69
N LEU A 534 -14.01 3.96 7.95
CA LEU A 534 -14.49 4.57 9.20
C LEU A 534 -15.36 3.58 9.98
N ASP A 535 -15.00 3.33 11.24
CA ASP A 535 -15.85 2.58 12.21
C ASP A 535 -17.02 3.45 12.68
N ILE A 536 -17.91 3.75 11.73
CA ILE A 536 -19.10 4.59 11.86
C ILE A 536 -20.19 3.96 10.99
N PRO A 537 -21.42 3.77 11.48
CA PRO A 537 -22.50 3.19 10.69
C PRO A 537 -22.90 4.02 9.46
N ASP A 538 -23.56 3.37 8.51
CA ASP A 538 -24.20 4.04 7.37
C ASP A 538 -25.28 5.03 7.85
N ASN A 539 -25.39 6.17 7.16
CA ASN A 539 -26.42 7.20 7.42
C ASN A 539 -26.39 7.84 8.83
N HIS A 540 -25.27 7.74 9.53
CA HIS A 540 -25.14 8.07 10.94
C HIS A 540 -24.94 9.57 11.25
N VAL A 541 -24.33 10.35 10.36
CA VAL A 541 -24.02 11.78 10.60
C VAL A 541 -24.68 12.71 9.57
N ASP A 542 -25.07 13.91 9.97
CA ASP A 542 -25.71 14.89 9.09
C ASP A 542 -24.69 15.72 8.31
N VAL A 543 -23.51 15.95 8.89
CA VAL A 543 -22.42 16.73 8.31
C VAL A 543 -21.09 16.03 8.55
N VAL A 544 -20.27 15.95 7.51
CA VAL A 544 -18.83 15.65 7.62
C VAL A 544 -18.05 16.93 7.39
N ILE A 545 -17.07 17.20 8.25
CA ILE A 545 -16.16 18.34 8.16
C ILE A 545 -14.74 17.81 8.00
N SER A 546 -13.92 18.43 7.15
CA SER A 546 -12.47 18.32 7.25
C SER A 546 -11.86 19.71 7.31
N PHE A 547 -11.14 19.99 8.40
CA PHE A 547 -10.67 21.33 8.74
C PHE A 547 -9.14 21.35 8.77
N LEU A 548 -8.55 21.92 7.72
CA LEU A 548 -7.12 22.02 7.44
C LEU A 548 -6.38 20.67 7.29
N SER A 549 -7.12 19.56 7.12
CA SER A 549 -6.57 18.20 7.04
C SER A 549 -6.83 17.48 5.70
N PHE A 550 -7.79 17.94 4.88
CA PHE A 550 -8.21 17.25 3.65
C PHE A 550 -7.05 16.96 2.68
N ARG A 551 -6.01 17.80 2.65
CA ARG A 551 -4.79 17.63 1.85
C ARG A 551 -4.01 16.34 2.15
N TYR A 552 -4.17 15.75 3.33
CA TYR A 552 -3.47 14.52 3.74
C TYR A 552 -4.21 13.25 3.31
N LEU A 553 -5.50 13.37 2.95
CA LEU A 553 -6.36 12.23 2.66
C LEU A 553 -6.16 11.73 1.22
N ASP A 554 -6.38 10.43 1.03
CA ASP A 554 -6.63 9.87 -0.30
C ASP A 554 -8.11 10.10 -0.64
N TRP A 555 -8.36 10.99 -1.59
CA TRP A 555 -9.66 11.65 -1.70
C TRP A 555 -10.78 10.73 -2.17
N ASP A 556 -10.50 9.77 -3.06
CA ASP A 556 -11.53 8.89 -3.60
C ASP A 556 -12.06 7.82 -2.63
N PRO A 557 -11.20 7.02 -1.96
CA PRO A 557 -11.71 6.06 -0.98
C PRO A 557 -12.33 6.77 0.24
N VAL A 558 -11.80 7.93 0.66
CA VAL A 558 -12.44 8.69 1.75
C VAL A 558 -13.77 9.31 1.31
N MET A 559 -13.96 9.68 0.03
CA MET A 559 -15.24 10.18 -0.49
C MET A 559 -16.32 9.09 -0.53
N ALA A 560 -15.95 7.84 -0.80
CA ALA A 560 -16.87 6.70 -0.69
C ALA A 560 -17.38 6.55 0.76
N GLU A 561 -16.46 6.60 1.73
CA GLU A 561 -16.80 6.52 3.16
C GLU A 561 -17.62 7.73 3.65
N ILE A 562 -17.28 8.94 3.22
CA ILE A 562 -18.08 10.16 3.47
C ILE A 562 -19.52 9.97 2.99
N ARG A 563 -19.73 9.46 1.76
CA ARG A 563 -21.07 9.16 1.24
C ARG A 563 -21.79 8.07 2.01
N ARG A 564 -21.07 7.08 2.54
CA ARG A 564 -21.63 5.98 3.34
C ARG A 564 -22.16 6.50 4.68
N VAL A 565 -21.31 7.18 5.45
CA VAL A 565 -21.62 7.65 6.82
C VAL A 565 -22.59 8.83 6.87
N LEU A 566 -22.63 9.69 5.84
CA LEU A 566 -23.60 10.78 5.76
C LEU A 566 -25.04 10.26 5.69
N ALA A 567 -25.98 10.89 6.39
CA ALA A 567 -27.40 10.67 6.21
C ALA A 567 -27.88 11.15 4.83
N PRO A 568 -29.03 10.68 4.31
CA PRO A 568 -29.62 11.23 3.09
C PRO A 568 -29.81 12.75 3.19
N GLY A 569 -29.26 13.50 2.23
CA GLY A 569 -29.28 14.97 2.24
C GLY A 569 -28.21 15.63 3.13
N GLY A 570 -27.36 14.85 3.79
CA GLY A 570 -26.21 15.33 4.56
C GLY A 570 -25.13 16.00 3.70
N ARG A 571 -24.13 16.64 4.31
CA ARG A 571 -23.20 17.54 3.62
C ARG A 571 -21.73 17.29 3.97
N LEU A 572 -20.84 17.51 3.00
CA LEU A 572 -19.39 17.61 3.22
C LEU A 572 -18.97 19.07 3.21
N TRP A 573 -18.27 19.49 4.26
CA TRP A 573 -17.60 20.78 4.37
C TRP A 573 -16.10 20.58 4.45
N VAL A 574 -15.35 21.25 3.57
CA VAL A 574 -13.89 21.23 3.59
C VAL A 574 -13.39 22.66 3.73
N VAL A 575 -12.54 22.92 4.72
CA VAL A 575 -11.74 24.14 4.83
C VAL A 575 -10.28 23.70 4.74
N ASP A 576 -9.47 24.25 3.84
CA ASP A 576 -8.08 23.81 3.70
C ASP A 576 -7.15 24.89 3.15
N MET A 577 -5.83 24.71 3.34
CA MET A 577 -4.80 25.59 2.80
C MET A 577 -4.26 25.04 1.49
N VAL A 578 -4.12 25.91 0.48
CA VAL A 578 -3.59 25.57 -0.84
C VAL A 578 -2.49 26.54 -1.27
N GLU A 579 -1.48 26.03 -1.98
CA GLU A 579 -0.41 26.84 -2.59
C GLU A 579 -0.96 27.54 -3.84
N HIS A 580 -1.00 28.87 -3.80
CA HIS A 580 -1.27 29.72 -4.96
C HIS A 580 -0.77 31.15 -4.69
N PRO A 581 0.22 31.66 -5.46
CA PRO A 581 0.76 33.00 -5.27
C PRO A 581 -0.26 34.09 -5.58
N VAL A 582 -0.21 35.20 -4.83
CA VAL A 582 -1.17 36.31 -4.95
C VAL A 582 -1.05 37.00 -6.31
N ARG A 583 -2.18 37.25 -6.97
CA ARG A 583 -2.28 38.05 -8.20
C ARG A 583 -2.46 39.53 -7.84
N VAL A 584 -1.97 40.43 -8.67
CA VAL A 584 -2.08 41.90 -8.43
C VAL A 584 -3.51 42.36 -8.13
N ARG A 585 -4.52 41.73 -8.76
CA ARG A 585 -5.95 42.02 -8.55
C ARG A 585 -6.50 41.58 -7.18
N GLU A 586 -5.77 40.76 -6.44
CA GLU A 586 -6.16 40.20 -5.13
C GLU A 586 -5.56 40.99 -3.95
N PHE A 587 -4.86 42.11 -4.21
CA PHE A 587 -4.15 42.89 -3.19
C PHE A 587 -5.07 43.37 -2.05
N GLY A 588 -6.33 43.71 -2.34
CA GLY A 588 -7.31 44.09 -1.30
C GLY A 588 -7.68 42.94 -0.35
N VAL A 589 -7.66 41.69 -0.82
CA VAL A 589 -7.86 40.49 0.02
C VAL A 589 -6.61 40.24 0.86
N LEU A 590 -5.42 40.35 0.26
CA LEU A 590 -4.14 40.22 0.96
C LEU A 590 -3.99 41.25 2.09
N ALA A 591 -4.31 42.52 1.83
CA ALA A 591 -4.26 43.57 2.84
C ALA A 591 -5.23 43.30 3.99
N ARG A 592 -6.47 42.84 3.69
CA ARG A 592 -7.46 42.46 4.70
C ARG A 592 -6.98 41.29 5.55
N SER A 593 -6.51 40.20 4.94
CA SER A 593 -5.99 39.03 5.68
C SER A 593 -4.74 39.38 6.50
N ALA A 594 -3.86 40.25 6.00
CA ALA A 594 -2.70 40.71 6.76
C ALA A 594 -3.13 41.51 8.02
N LEU A 595 -4.10 42.42 7.89
CA LEU A 595 -4.67 43.17 9.00
C LEU A 595 -5.39 42.24 10.00
N ALA A 596 -6.17 41.26 9.52
CA ALA A 596 -6.85 40.27 10.36
C ALA A 596 -5.85 39.42 11.16
N HIS A 597 -4.77 38.94 10.53
CA HIS A 597 -3.71 38.20 11.21
C HIS A 597 -2.97 39.06 12.26
N LEU A 598 -2.67 40.33 11.95
CA LEU A 598 -2.07 41.26 12.90
C LEU A 598 -3.00 41.53 14.10
N TRP A 599 -4.29 41.73 13.84
CA TRP A 599 -5.29 41.95 14.88
C TRP A 599 -5.47 40.71 15.76
N SER A 600 -5.65 39.52 15.17
CA SER A 600 -5.74 38.24 15.90
C SER A 600 -4.53 37.99 16.81
N ARG A 601 -3.29 38.26 16.32
CA ARG A 601 -2.06 38.17 17.13
C ARG A 601 -2.00 39.20 18.27
N ARG A 602 -2.62 40.37 18.10
CA ARG A 602 -2.67 41.43 19.12
C ARG A 602 -3.76 41.20 20.16
N SER A 603 -4.91 40.63 19.78
CA SER A 603 -5.99 40.26 20.70
C SER A 603 -5.71 38.95 21.44
N HIS A 604 -4.92 38.04 20.85
CA HIS A 604 -4.56 36.75 21.44
C HIS A 604 -3.03 36.62 21.57
N PRO A 605 -2.37 37.35 22.50
CA PRO A 605 -0.92 37.36 22.63
C PRO A 605 -0.34 35.98 23.02
N GLN A 606 -1.07 35.18 23.80
CA GLN A 606 -0.65 33.81 24.15
C GLN A 606 -0.68 32.88 22.92
N PHE A 607 -1.73 32.95 22.10
CA PHE A 607 -1.77 32.26 20.80
C PHE A 607 -0.59 32.65 19.90
N ALA A 608 -0.26 33.95 19.81
CA ALA A 608 0.88 34.40 19.02
C ALA A 608 2.22 33.81 19.51
N LYS A 609 2.40 33.68 20.84
CA LYS A 609 3.56 33.04 21.46
C LYS A 609 3.62 31.53 21.20
N ASP A 610 2.53 30.82 21.42
CA ASP A 610 2.48 29.35 21.24
C ASP A 610 2.56 28.94 19.77
N LEU A 611 1.94 29.72 18.87
CA LEU A 611 2.10 29.53 17.42
C LEU A 611 3.54 29.76 16.98
N ALA A 612 4.24 30.76 17.54
CA ALA A 612 5.66 30.97 17.26
C ALA A 612 6.50 29.77 17.76
N ALA A 613 6.24 29.27 18.97
CA ALA A 613 6.93 28.09 19.51
C ALA A 613 6.68 26.81 18.69
N LEU A 614 5.44 26.57 18.26
CA LEU A 614 5.09 25.46 17.37
C LEU A 614 5.83 25.58 16.03
N THR A 615 5.71 26.74 15.37
CA THR A 615 6.20 26.92 14.00
C THR A 615 7.72 27.04 13.89
N SER A 616 8.43 27.35 14.99
CA SER A 616 9.90 27.32 15.04
C SER A 616 10.48 25.96 15.45
N HIS A 617 9.65 25.00 15.88
CA HIS A 617 10.14 23.70 16.38
C HIS A 617 10.76 22.85 15.26
N PRO A 618 11.89 22.15 15.49
CA PRO A 618 12.52 21.28 14.49
C PRO A 618 11.58 20.20 13.94
N ASP A 619 10.86 19.47 14.81
CA ASP A 619 9.92 18.42 14.36
C ASP A 619 8.74 19.00 13.54
N TRP A 620 8.32 20.24 13.78
CA TRP A 620 7.31 20.90 12.95
C TRP A 620 7.84 21.18 11.55
N GLN A 621 9.07 21.67 11.46
CA GLN A 621 9.74 21.92 10.18
C GLN A 621 10.03 20.63 9.41
N GLU A 622 10.37 19.54 10.11
CA GLU A 622 10.54 18.23 9.50
C GLU A 622 9.20 17.64 9.02
N MET A 623 8.16 17.64 9.86
CA MET A 623 6.83 17.19 9.49
C MET A 623 6.31 17.91 8.23
N LEU A 624 6.52 19.23 8.12
CA LEU A 624 6.12 20.00 6.93
C LEU A 624 6.90 19.65 5.64
N ARG A 625 8.11 19.08 5.72
CA ARG A 625 8.86 18.62 4.53
C ARG A 625 8.20 17.40 3.89
N HIS A 626 7.64 16.52 4.71
CA HIS A 626 6.92 15.31 4.27
C HIS A 626 5.45 15.57 3.94
N ASN A 627 4.90 16.69 4.39
CA ASN A 627 3.48 17.04 4.30
C ASN A 627 3.24 18.38 3.54
N PRO A 628 3.69 18.52 2.26
CA PRO A 628 3.61 19.78 1.55
C PRO A 628 2.18 20.17 1.17
N ILE A 629 1.97 21.48 1.03
CA ILE A 629 0.68 22.07 0.68
C ILE A 629 0.35 21.75 -0.80
N ARG A 630 -0.82 21.15 -1.04
CA ARG A 630 -1.39 20.89 -2.37
C ARG A 630 -1.74 22.19 -3.11
N ALA A 631 -1.84 22.15 -4.44
CA ALA A 631 -2.08 23.35 -5.25
C ALA A 631 -3.58 23.62 -5.46
N GLU A 632 -3.99 24.89 -5.57
CA GLU A 632 -5.42 25.26 -5.69
C GLU A 632 -6.16 24.56 -6.84
N HIS A 633 -5.48 24.33 -7.97
CA HIS A 633 -6.10 23.68 -9.14
C HIS A 633 -6.41 22.20 -8.92
N GLU A 634 -5.71 21.51 -8.00
CA GLU A 634 -6.01 20.13 -7.62
C GLU A 634 -7.36 20.08 -6.88
N TYR A 635 -7.62 21.05 -5.99
CA TYR A 635 -8.90 21.19 -5.26
C TYR A 635 -10.03 21.56 -6.21
N ARG A 636 -9.82 22.56 -7.07
CA ARG A 636 -10.81 22.96 -8.08
C ARG A 636 -11.20 21.80 -8.96
N TRP A 637 -10.23 21.14 -9.59
CA TRP A 637 -10.49 20.00 -10.46
C TRP A 637 -11.22 18.87 -9.74
N TYR A 638 -10.79 18.51 -8.52
CA TYR A 638 -11.41 17.44 -7.75
C TYR A 638 -12.87 17.72 -7.37
N PHE A 639 -13.16 18.94 -6.89
CA PHE A 639 -14.52 19.31 -6.49
C PHE A 639 -15.41 19.67 -7.67
N GLU A 640 -14.95 20.48 -8.62
CA GLU A 640 -15.76 20.93 -9.78
C GLU A 640 -16.17 19.73 -10.67
N SER A 641 -15.37 18.64 -10.73
CA SER A 641 -15.72 17.40 -11.44
C SER A 641 -16.76 16.52 -10.73
N ARG A 642 -16.87 16.60 -9.39
CA ARG A 642 -17.80 15.79 -8.58
C ARG A 642 -19.07 16.53 -8.18
N PHE A 643 -19.01 17.86 -8.15
CA PHE A 643 -20.04 18.74 -7.65
C PHE A 643 -20.27 19.90 -8.64
N PRO A 644 -20.86 19.65 -9.83
CA PRO A 644 -21.12 20.69 -10.82
C PRO A 644 -21.92 21.85 -10.21
N GLY A 645 -21.38 23.06 -10.30
CA GLY A 645 -21.97 24.27 -9.72
C GLY A 645 -21.57 24.58 -8.26
N ALA A 646 -20.91 23.68 -7.54
CA ALA A 646 -20.33 23.98 -6.22
C ALA A 646 -18.93 24.59 -6.38
N GLY A 647 -18.75 25.83 -5.89
CA GLY A 647 -17.52 26.60 -6.08
C GLY A 647 -16.59 26.60 -4.86
N LEU A 648 -15.27 26.57 -5.12
CA LEU A 648 -14.23 26.76 -4.10
C LEU A 648 -14.12 28.26 -3.72
N LYS A 649 -14.48 28.62 -2.48
CA LYS A 649 -14.42 29.99 -1.96
C LYS A 649 -13.07 30.25 -1.28
N THR A 650 -12.37 31.34 -1.61
CA THR A 650 -11.21 31.78 -0.81
C THR A 650 -11.69 32.51 0.46
N LEU A 651 -11.14 32.17 1.61
CA LEU A 651 -11.39 32.83 2.90
C LEU A 651 -10.28 33.85 3.19
N THR A 652 -9.04 33.37 3.31
CA THR A 652 -7.86 34.20 3.60
C THR A 652 -6.76 34.01 2.56
N THR A 653 -5.88 35.00 2.39
CA THR A 653 -4.70 34.86 1.54
C THR A 653 -3.44 35.43 2.20
N THR A 654 -2.33 34.75 1.97
CA THR A 654 -0.96 35.20 2.26
C THR A 654 -0.19 35.30 0.95
N MET A 655 1.07 35.74 0.98
CA MET A 655 1.92 35.87 -0.23
C MET A 655 2.10 34.56 -1.02
N ALA A 656 2.10 33.40 -0.35
CA ALA A 656 2.41 32.10 -0.95
C ALA A 656 1.23 31.10 -0.94
N ALA A 657 0.36 31.19 0.05
CA ALA A 657 -0.75 30.25 0.26
C ALA A 657 -2.05 30.99 0.59
N ARG A 658 -3.18 30.32 0.35
CA ARG A 658 -4.52 30.80 0.69
C ARG A 658 -5.31 29.72 1.40
N VAL A 659 -6.24 30.11 2.27
CA VAL A 659 -7.23 29.20 2.84
C VAL A 659 -8.49 29.26 1.96
N VAL A 660 -8.96 28.09 1.57
CA VAL A 660 -10.14 27.88 0.75
C VAL A 660 -11.18 27.08 1.53
N ALA A 661 -12.44 27.23 1.15
CA ALA A 661 -13.53 26.47 1.73
C ALA A 661 -14.55 26.04 0.67
N PHE A 662 -15.13 24.86 0.89
CA PHE A 662 -16.01 24.14 -0.02
C PHE A 662 -17.18 23.52 0.75
N ASP A 663 -18.39 23.70 0.24
CA ASP A 663 -19.63 23.06 0.73
C ASP A 663 -20.21 22.27 -0.43
N SER A 664 -20.36 20.96 -0.26
CA SER A 664 -20.89 20.07 -1.31
C SER A 664 -22.36 20.35 -1.66
N GLY A 665 -23.08 21.08 -0.81
CA GLY A 665 -24.53 20.98 -0.75
C GLY A 665 -24.98 19.59 -0.26
N PRO A 666 -26.29 19.28 -0.34
CA PRO A 666 -26.81 17.95 -0.03
C PRO A 666 -26.16 16.89 -0.94
N LEU A 667 -25.44 15.94 -0.34
CA LEU A 667 -24.79 14.84 -1.03
C LEU A 667 -25.81 13.73 -1.35
N PRO A 668 -26.07 13.41 -2.64
CA PRO A 668 -26.97 12.33 -3.00
C PRO A 668 -26.35 10.97 -2.66
N LYS A 669 -27.20 10.04 -2.20
CA LYS A 669 -26.82 8.65 -1.97
C LYS A 669 -26.55 7.91 -3.27
N GLY A 670 -25.64 6.95 -3.21
CA GLY A 670 -25.13 6.21 -4.35
C GLY A 670 -23.64 5.96 -4.20
N ARG A 671 -23.07 5.16 -5.11
CA ARG A 671 -21.62 4.97 -5.20
C ARG A 671 -20.99 6.23 -5.80
N THR A 672 -19.87 6.68 -5.25
CA THR A 672 -18.91 7.41 -6.08
C THR A 672 -18.48 6.43 -7.17
N ALA A 673 -18.59 6.80 -8.45
CA ALA A 673 -17.80 6.09 -9.46
C ALA A 673 -16.33 6.20 -9.02
N PRO A 674 -15.58 5.10 -8.91
CA PRO A 674 -14.14 5.21 -8.70
C PRO A 674 -13.61 6.12 -9.80
N LEU A 675 -12.81 7.14 -9.46
CA LEU A 675 -11.88 7.63 -10.47
C LEU A 675 -10.77 6.59 -10.61
N SER A 676 -11.05 5.61 -11.46
CA SER A 676 -10.22 5.60 -12.66
C SER A 676 -10.27 7.01 -13.25
N TYR A 677 -9.18 7.77 -13.10
CA TYR A 677 -8.62 8.36 -14.31
C TYR A 677 -8.60 7.20 -15.33
N PRO A 678 -9.28 7.33 -16.49
CA PRO A 678 -9.43 6.27 -17.47
C PRO A 678 -8.25 5.28 -17.54
#